data_AF-A0A950AW86-F1
#
_entry.id   AF-A0A950AW86-F1
#
_cell.length_a   1.000
_cell.length_b   1.000
_cell.length_c   1.000
_cell.angle_alpha   90.00
_cell.angle_beta   90.00
_cell.angle_gamma   90.00
#
_symmetry.space_group_name_H-M   'P 1'
#
loop_
_entity.id
_entity.type
_entity.pdbx_description
1 polymer ?
#
loop_
_entity_poly.entity_id
_entity_poly.type
_entity_poly.pdbx_seq_one_letter_code
_entity_poly.pdbx_strand_id
1 'polypeptide(L)'
;FPSSIGLSLLVSKATRQLRVEVNWGDYRAEPLEAAEESEEKPSPEVSGQIPLRWRRTPRREEMDLDLPSETARTVEHDVPNSEGLRVAISVRPVQTLGIAEDMIPDGTRSVSIFLVNHRKPGSDELRDQRFIFQAGLVVHSAEPLIPRPNLKGHDAEAWDERVADLQYRDVYEYSVGHGNATHAEMGSEGTCRTARTCWIPGAEVEHVAPARIPNVELRMETLAELADGAAAQQALGAFVQQYRAWIEGQKKVYPSLTAKRREMAEALIQRAGTAANRIEAGIRALSNPTVLKAFTLANRVMARAARRRFGPMQGQGKEEAAVEEPTWRPFQLAFILMNLPGLVDPHHHDREMVDLLFFPTGGGKTEAYLGLAAFTLVYRRLKNPGYASAGLSVLMRYTLRLLTLDQLSRAATLICALELERLKDPDTLGPWPFEIGLWVGRAATPNRMGSKGDNDPQSARSKTIAFQNDDRKPAPIPLENCPWCGEKFRPQSFQLMPNANAPTDLRVVCLNRRCDFTRNQSLPILAVDEPIYRRLPCFLIATVDKFAAMPWTGQVGAFFGRVDRYDPHDGFYGPCEKDKGRPLPAALQPPDLIIQDELHLISGPMGTMVGLYESALDELCSRMIDGKKVRPKIIASTATVRRAESQIQALFNRRDVDIFPPPGPDRRDSFFAETHPAGKSYPRLYLGLAAQGRSLKVVMLRTYLALLGASQKAYDADGGKKTHDNAADPYMTLLGYFNSLRELGGSRRIVEDEVNTRLTGYANRKRIGQKEGLFANRTITYEVVELTSRVPTNQVSEAKRQLAVPFHEKDRVDVAI
;
A
#
# COMPACT_ATOMS: atom_id res chain seq x y z
N PHE A 1 25.31 -13.25 33.62
CA PHE A 1 24.32 -13.70 32.62
C PHE A 1 24.99 -14.71 31.71
N PRO A 2 24.67 -16.02 31.76
CA PRO A 2 25.13 -16.92 30.71
C PRO A 2 24.45 -16.50 29.39
N SER A 3 25.23 -15.88 28.50
CA SER A 3 24.81 -15.56 27.14
C SER A 3 24.80 -16.86 26.34
N SER A 4 23.62 -17.39 26.06
CA SER A 4 23.47 -18.55 25.19
C SER A 4 22.74 -18.15 23.91
N ILE A 5 23.08 -18.86 22.84
CA ILE A 5 22.31 -18.86 21.60
C ILE A 5 21.96 -20.29 21.28
N GLY A 6 20.84 -20.53 20.63
CA GLY A 6 20.47 -21.89 20.28
C GLY A 6 19.46 -21.96 19.15
N LEU A 7 19.16 -23.19 18.77
CA LEU A 7 18.09 -23.50 17.84
C LEU A 7 17.45 -24.84 18.18
N SER A 8 16.19 -25.01 17.82
CA SER A 8 15.47 -26.27 17.89
C SER A 8 15.06 -26.72 16.49
N LEU A 9 15.14 -28.02 16.24
CA LEU A 9 14.76 -28.65 14.97
C LEU A 9 14.09 -30.00 15.22
N LEU A 10 13.29 -30.45 14.26
CA LEU A 10 12.65 -31.77 14.31
C LEU A 10 13.43 -32.74 13.43
N VAL A 11 13.72 -33.91 13.98
CA VAL A 11 14.49 -34.97 13.30
C VAL A 11 13.69 -36.27 13.30
N SER A 12 13.93 -37.09 12.28
CA SER A 12 13.27 -38.39 12.16
C SER A 12 13.79 -39.39 13.20
N LYS A 13 13.10 -40.51 13.36
CA LYS A 13 13.57 -41.64 14.18
C LYS A 13 14.90 -42.22 13.67
N ALA A 14 15.20 -42.08 12.38
CA ALA A 14 16.42 -42.58 11.76
C ALA A 14 17.66 -41.74 12.11
N THR A 15 17.51 -40.45 12.40
CA THR A 15 18.62 -39.54 12.69
C THR A 15 19.32 -39.91 14.01
N ARG A 16 20.44 -40.64 13.97
CA ARG A 16 21.18 -41.03 15.18
C ARG A 16 22.24 -40.03 15.62
N GLN A 17 22.66 -39.15 14.71
CA GLN A 17 23.76 -38.21 14.95
C GLN A 17 23.48 -36.91 14.19
N LEU A 18 23.96 -35.79 14.73
CA LEU A 18 23.98 -34.49 14.06
C LEU A 18 25.40 -33.95 14.06
N ARG A 19 25.85 -33.41 12.93
CA ARG A 19 27.09 -32.65 12.87
C ARG A 19 26.79 -31.20 13.19
N VAL A 20 27.45 -30.65 14.20
CA VAL A 20 27.30 -29.25 14.64
C VAL A 20 28.61 -28.51 14.37
N GLU A 21 28.52 -27.45 13.57
CA GLU A 21 29.57 -26.48 13.37
C GLU A 21 29.31 -25.27 14.28
N VAL A 22 30.33 -24.92 15.07
CA VAL A 22 30.33 -23.74 15.93
C VAL A 22 31.34 -22.74 15.37
N ASN A 23 30.88 -21.52 15.07
CA ASN A 23 31.75 -20.42 14.62
C ASN A 23 31.66 -19.24 15.58
N TRP A 24 32.79 -18.57 15.84
CA TRP A 24 32.84 -17.36 16.65
C TRP A 24 34.08 -16.52 16.34
N GLY A 25 34.15 -15.32 16.87
CA GLY A 25 35.32 -14.45 16.85
C GLY A 25 35.85 -14.21 18.26
N ASP A 26 37.12 -14.55 18.46
CA ASP A 26 37.86 -14.15 19.66
C ASP A 26 38.57 -12.83 19.41
N TYR A 27 38.49 -11.93 20.39
CA TYR A 27 39.15 -10.63 20.35
C TYR A 27 40.27 -10.60 21.38
N ARG A 28 41.48 -10.24 20.93
CA ARG A 28 42.64 -10.04 21.80
C ARG A 28 43.05 -8.57 21.76
N ALA A 29 43.36 -8.03 22.94
CA ALA A 29 43.93 -6.70 23.03
C ALA A 29 45.44 -6.80 22.86
N GLU A 30 45.98 -6.04 21.91
CA GLU A 30 47.39 -5.88 21.62
C GLU A 30 47.76 -4.42 21.97
N PRO A 31 48.87 -4.16 22.68
CA PRO A 31 49.34 -2.79 22.91
C PRO A 31 49.63 -2.11 21.56
N LEU A 32 49.25 -0.84 21.38
CA LEU A 32 49.83 -0.06 20.27
C LEU A 32 51.33 0.16 20.57
N GLU A 33 52.21 -0.37 19.73
CA GLU A 33 53.62 0.01 19.75
C GLU A 33 53.76 1.49 19.36
N ALA A 34 54.63 2.22 20.06
CA ALA A 34 54.74 3.68 20.02
C ALA A 34 55.34 4.28 18.72
N ALA A 35 55.17 3.63 17.56
CA ALA A 35 55.91 3.97 16.33
C ALA A 35 55.07 4.13 15.06
N GLU A 36 53.75 4.33 15.15
CA GLU A 36 52.96 4.85 14.02
C GLU A 36 52.33 6.18 14.42
N GLU A 37 53.08 7.27 14.22
CA GLU A 37 52.53 8.64 14.22
C GLU A 37 51.45 8.75 13.13
N SER A 38 50.18 8.71 13.52
CA SER A 38 49.09 9.26 12.73
C SER A 38 48.79 10.68 13.22
N GLU A 39 48.75 11.66 12.32
CA GLU A 39 48.61 13.11 12.56
C GLU A 39 47.29 13.58 13.23
N GLU A 40 46.45 12.70 13.77
CA GLU A 40 45.23 13.10 14.48
C GLU A 40 45.50 13.21 15.99
N LYS A 41 45.53 14.45 16.49
CA LYS A 41 45.63 14.76 17.92
C LYS A 41 44.50 14.06 18.71
N PRO A 42 44.82 13.30 19.77
CA PRO A 42 43.80 12.72 20.64
C PRO A 42 43.09 13.80 21.47
N SER A 43 41.78 13.65 21.65
CA SER A 43 40.96 14.44 22.56
C SER A 43 41.41 14.26 24.02
N PRO A 44 41.46 15.33 24.84
CA PRO A 44 42.12 15.30 26.13
C PRO A 44 41.16 14.84 27.23
N GLU A 45 40.89 13.54 27.36
CA GLU A 45 40.17 13.02 28.53
C GLU A 45 40.21 11.48 28.70
N VAL A 46 41.40 10.84 28.68
CA VAL A 46 41.62 9.56 29.38
C VAL A 46 43.06 9.48 29.88
N SER A 47 43.23 9.55 31.20
CA SER A 47 44.50 9.35 31.89
C SER A 47 45.01 7.91 31.76
N GLY A 48 46.25 7.74 31.30
CA GLY A 48 47.12 6.61 31.68
C GLY A 48 46.87 5.23 31.07
N GLN A 49 45.89 5.03 30.19
CA GLN A 49 45.71 3.75 29.49
C GLN A 49 46.42 3.76 28.13
N ILE A 50 47.34 2.81 27.92
CA ILE A 50 47.93 2.55 26.59
C ILE A 50 46.77 2.26 25.63
N PRO A 51 46.62 2.97 24.50
CA PRO A 51 45.57 2.67 23.55
C PRO A 51 45.72 1.22 23.07
N LEU A 52 44.67 0.42 23.22
CA LEU A 52 44.66 -0.99 22.87
C LEU A 52 44.17 -1.19 21.44
N ARG A 53 44.94 -1.90 20.62
CA ARG A 53 44.50 -2.41 19.32
C ARG A 53 43.79 -3.75 19.54
N TRP A 54 42.61 -3.90 18.95
CA TRP A 54 41.87 -5.15 19.05
C TRP A 54 42.03 -5.99 17.78
N ARG A 55 42.56 -7.20 17.94
CA ARG A 55 42.70 -8.17 16.85
C ARG A 55 41.64 -9.26 16.98
N ARG A 56 40.87 -9.44 15.91
CA ARG A 56 39.89 -10.53 15.80
C ARG A 56 40.53 -11.78 15.19
N THR A 57 40.34 -12.92 15.83
CA THR A 57 40.66 -14.24 15.29
C THR A 57 39.36 -15.00 15.01
N PRO A 58 39.00 -15.29 13.75
CA PRO A 58 37.90 -16.20 13.45
C PRO A 58 38.23 -17.60 13.97
N ARG A 59 37.25 -18.26 14.58
CA ARG A 59 37.33 -19.65 15.04
C ARG A 59 36.14 -20.41 14.47
N ARG A 60 36.39 -21.66 14.10
CA ARG A 60 35.41 -22.61 13.61
C ARG A 60 35.83 -23.99 14.11
N GLU A 61 34.88 -24.70 14.70
CA GLU A 61 35.07 -26.07 15.18
C GLU A 61 33.85 -26.89 14.81
N GLU A 62 34.08 -28.16 14.49
CA GLU A 62 33.03 -29.11 14.14
C GLU A 62 33.04 -30.26 15.14
N MET A 63 31.85 -30.74 15.49
CA MET A 63 31.67 -31.89 16.36
C MET A 63 30.47 -32.71 15.91
N ASP A 64 30.55 -34.01 16.06
CA ASP A 64 29.43 -34.91 15.86
C ASP A 64 28.77 -35.20 17.21
N LEU A 65 27.45 -35.01 17.29
CA LEU A 65 26.65 -35.20 18.49
C LEU A 65 25.72 -36.40 18.32
N ASP A 66 25.90 -37.40 19.16
CA ASP A 66 25.01 -38.56 19.20
C ASP A 66 23.67 -38.19 19.83
N LEU A 67 22.58 -38.59 19.16
CA LEU A 67 21.22 -38.31 19.59
C LEU A 67 20.61 -39.50 20.34
N PRO A 68 20.39 -39.40 21.67
CA PRO A 68 19.61 -40.39 22.40
C PRO A 68 18.13 -40.38 21.96
N SER A 69 17.36 -41.34 22.44
CA SER A 69 15.90 -41.37 22.23
C SER A 69 15.20 -40.21 22.97
N GLU A 70 15.66 -39.90 24.17
CA GLU A 70 15.20 -38.80 25.02
C GLU A 70 16.32 -38.43 26.01
N THR A 71 16.37 -37.17 26.43
CA THR A 71 17.24 -36.70 27.50
C THR A 71 16.43 -36.24 28.71
N ALA A 72 16.68 -36.82 29.90
CA ALA A 72 16.04 -36.37 31.14
C ALA A 72 16.49 -34.96 31.57
N ARG A 73 17.73 -34.59 31.26
CA ARG A 73 18.32 -33.25 31.48
C ARG A 73 19.19 -32.89 30.28
N THR A 74 19.45 -31.61 30.09
CA THR A 74 20.38 -31.12 29.06
C THR A 74 21.76 -31.76 29.25
N VAL A 75 22.33 -32.28 28.16
CA VAL A 75 23.69 -32.85 28.14
C VAL A 75 24.63 -31.83 27.52
N GLU A 76 25.79 -31.59 28.13
CA GLU A 76 26.77 -30.61 27.65
C GLU A 76 28.02 -31.32 27.09
N HIS A 77 28.48 -30.84 25.94
CA HIS A 77 29.71 -31.28 25.28
C HIS A 77 30.66 -30.09 25.16
N ASP A 78 31.95 -30.28 25.49
CA ASP A 78 32.95 -29.22 25.34
C ASP A 78 33.24 -28.97 23.85
N VAL A 79 33.26 -27.70 23.44
CA VAL A 79 33.70 -27.31 22.09
C VAL A 79 35.23 -27.38 22.05
N PRO A 80 35.83 -28.14 21.12
CA PRO A 80 37.28 -28.22 20.98
C PRO A 80 37.91 -26.83 20.87
N ASN A 81 39.12 -26.66 21.42
CA ASN A 81 39.93 -25.44 21.29
C ASN A 81 39.19 -24.11 21.59
N SER A 82 38.17 -24.14 22.46
CA SER A 82 37.26 -23.01 22.71
C SER A 82 37.48 -22.30 24.04
N GLU A 83 38.36 -22.85 24.90
CA GLU A 83 38.67 -22.33 26.25
C GLU A 83 37.45 -22.24 27.19
N GLY A 84 36.41 -23.07 26.96
CA GLY A 84 35.24 -23.17 27.84
C GLY A 84 33.92 -22.83 27.16
N LEU A 85 33.78 -22.99 25.84
CA LEU A 85 32.46 -23.03 25.21
C LEU A 85 31.92 -24.45 25.26
N ARG A 86 30.60 -24.56 25.46
CA ARG A 86 29.90 -25.84 25.51
C ARG A 86 28.69 -25.84 24.60
N VAL A 87 28.43 -26.98 23.97
CA VAL A 87 27.19 -27.23 23.27
C VAL A 87 26.29 -28.08 24.16
N ALA A 88 25.18 -27.50 24.57
CA ALA A 88 24.13 -28.11 25.37
C ALA A 88 23.04 -28.68 24.43
N ILE A 89 22.71 -29.96 24.58
CA ILE A 89 21.69 -30.65 23.79
C ILE A 89 20.54 -31.16 24.66
N SER A 90 19.31 -31.01 24.17
CA SER A 90 18.09 -31.53 24.78
C SER A 90 17.24 -32.21 23.70
N VAL A 91 16.92 -33.48 23.89
CA VAL A 91 16.13 -34.30 22.96
C VAL A 91 14.84 -34.74 23.63
N ARG A 92 13.71 -34.47 22.98
CA ARG A 92 12.37 -34.85 23.49
C ARG A 92 11.52 -35.50 22.39
N PRO A 93 10.79 -36.60 22.66
CA PRO A 93 9.79 -37.14 21.74
C PRO A 93 8.69 -36.12 21.48
N VAL A 94 8.32 -35.88 20.22
CA VAL A 94 7.32 -34.86 19.90
C VAL A 94 5.91 -35.26 20.34
N GLN A 95 5.63 -36.56 20.50
CA GLN A 95 4.35 -37.05 21.06
C GLN A 95 4.08 -36.49 22.47
N THR A 96 5.12 -36.13 23.23
CA THR A 96 4.97 -35.48 24.56
C THR A 96 4.61 -34.00 24.49
N LEU A 97 4.56 -33.40 23.29
CA LEU A 97 4.29 -31.98 23.04
C LEU A 97 2.86 -31.69 22.54
N GLY A 98 1.99 -32.71 22.47
CA GLY A 98 0.56 -32.53 22.13
C GLY A 98 0.27 -32.25 20.65
N ILE A 99 1.18 -32.60 19.74
CA ILE A 99 0.97 -32.52 18.29
C ILE A 99 0.24 -33.79 17.82
N ALA A 100 -0.81 -33.64 17.00
CA ALA A 100 -1.60 -34.77 16.49
C ALA A 100 -0.74 -35.77 15.68
N GLU A 101 -1.05 -37.08 15.82
CA GLU A 101 -0.29 -38.20 15.24
C GLU A 101 -0.22 -38.18 13.71
N ASP A 102 -1.16 -37.51 13.05
CA ASP A 102 -1.26 -37.42 11.59
C ASP A 102 -0.44 -36.27 10.97
N MET A 103 0.11 -35.36 11.79
CA MET A 103 0.81 -34.17 11.30
C MET A 103 2.33 -34.34 11.14
N ILE A 104 2.93 -35.31 11.82
CA ILE A 104 4.37 -35.56 11.79
C ILE A 104 4.65 -37.07 11.79
N PRO A 105 5.74 -37.52 11.15
CA PRO A 105 6.10 -38.94 11.15
C PRO A 105 6.27 -39.53 12.56
N ASP A 106 5.88 -40.79 12.75
CA ASP A 106 6.06 -41.50 14.01
C ASP A 106 7.52 -41.56 14.47
N GLY A 107 7.72 -41.37 15.78
CA GLY A 107 9.05 -41.32 16.38
C GLY A 107 9.87 -40.07 16.05
N THR A 108 9.24 -39.00 15.53
CA THR A 108 9.86 -37.67 15.43
C THR A 108 10.33 -37.17 16.80
N ARG A 109 11.54 -36.60 16.83
CA ARG A 109 12.13 -36.00 18.04
C ARG A 109 12.40 -34.52 17.83
N SER A 110 12.13 -33.72 18.85
CA SER A 110 12.56 -32.31 18.92
C SER A 110 13.95 -32.28 19.56
N VAL A 111 14.92 -31.72 18.84
CA VAL A 111 16.30 -31.55 19.30
C VAL A 111 16.58 -30.06 19.44
N SER A 112 16.93 -29.63 20.65
CA SER A 112 17.34 -28.26 20.95
C SER A 112 18.83 -28.23 21.26
N ILE A 113 19.56 -27.35 20.57
CA ILE A 113 21.01 -27.22 20.64
C ILE A 113 21.33 -25.78 21.05
N PHE A 114 22.12 -25.62 22.12
CA PHE A 114 22.49 -24.32 22.67
C PHE A 114 24.01 -24.21 22.77
N LEU A 115 24.57 -23.11 22.30
CA LEU A 115 25.95 -22.71 22.58
C LEU A 115 25.96 -21.88 23.86
N VAL A 116 26.70 -22.35 24.86
CA VAL A 116 26.80 -21.71 26.18
C VAL A 116 28.25 -21.30 26.42
N ASN A 117 28.47 -20.04 26.80
CA ASN A 117 29.79 -19.55 27.17
C ASN A 117 30.06 -19.79 28.67
N HIS A 118 30.93 -20.76 28.98
CA HIS A 118 31.42 -21.06 30.34
C HIS A 118 32.82 -20.49 30.61
N ARG A 119 33.36 -19.63 29.73
CA ARG A 119 34.64 -18.95 29.99
C ARG A 119 34.53 -18.15 31.28
N LYS A 120 35.56 -18.27 32.14
CA LYS A 120 35.64 -17.48 33.37
C LYS A 120 35.75 -15.98 33.02
N PRO A 121 34.99 -15.09 33.68
CA PRO A 121 35.10 -13.65 33.46
C PRO A 121 36.54 -13.17 33.68
N GLY A 122 37.00 -12.22 32.85
CA GLY A 122 38.28 -11.55 33.01
C GLY A 122 38.18 -10.36 33.96
N SER A 123 39.30 -9.64 34.15
CA SER A 123 39.27 -8.30 34.73
C SER A 123 38.44 -7.36 33.85
N ASP A 124 37.91 -6.25 34.40
CA ASP A 124 37.05 -5.33 33.66
C ASP A 124 37.69 -4.79 32.37
N GLU A 125 39.00 -4.57 32.38
CA GLU A 125 39.79 -4.07 31.24
C GLU A 125 39.92 -5.10 30.09
N LEU A 126 39.94 -6.39 30.41
CA LEU A 126 40.13 -7.48 29.45
C LEU A 126 38.90 -8.39 29.31
N ARG A 127 37.75 -7.97 29.87
CA ARG A 127 36.52 -8.77 29.90
C ARG A 127 36.06 -9.18 28.50
N ASP A 128 36.27 -8.31 27.51
CA ASP A 128 35.88 -8.56 26.12
C ASP A 128 36.66 -9.72 25.51
N GLN A 129 37.86 -10.07 26.02
CA GLN A 129 38.60 -11.26 25.58
C GLN A 129 37.92 -12.58 26.00
N ARG A 130 37.01 -12.53 27.00
CA ARG A 130 36.26 -13.69 27.48
C ARG A 130 34.89 -13.82 26.81
N PHE A 131 34.46 -12.80 26.07
CA PHE A 131 33.26 -12.86 25.24
C PHE A 131 33.54 -13.54 23.92
N ILE A 132 32.49 -14.11 23.34
CA ILE A 132 32.49 -14.58 21.95
C ILE A 132 31.64 -13.64 21.12
N PHE A 133 32.17 -13.25 19.97
CA PHE A 133 31.49 -12.33 19.07
C PHE A 133 31.08 -13.03 17.80
N GLN A 134 29.96 -12.60 17.20
CA GLN A 134 29.44 -13.19 15.94
C GLN A 134 29.30 -14.70 16.04
N ALA A 135 28.87 -15.19 17.22
CA ALA A 135 28.69 -16.61 17.47
C ALA A 135 27.62 -17.18 16.53
N GLY A 136 27.86 -18.34 15.97
CA GLY A 136 26.94 -19.05 15.09
C GLY A 136 26.98 -20.54 15.33
N LEU A 137 25.81 -21.17 15.18
CA LEU A 137 25.66 -22.61 15.10
C LEU A 137 25.12 -22.97 13.72
N VAL A 138 25.71 -23.97 13.08
CA VAL A 138 25.18 -24.64 11.90
C VAL A 138 25.01 -26.11 12.25
N VAL A 139 23.85 -26.67 11.97
CA VAL A 139 23.51 -28.06 12.26
C VAL A 139 23.24 -28.77 10.95
N HIS A 140 23.98 -29.84 10.71
CA HIS A 140 23.85 -30.70 9.54
C HIS A 140 23.31 -32.06 9.98
N SER A 141 22.32 -32.54 9.23
CA SER A 141 21.74 -33.87 9.39
C SER A 141 21.92 -34.66 8.10
N ALA A 142 22.36 -35.92 8.21
CA ALA A 142 22.41 -36.83 7.07
C ALA A 142 20.99 -37.11 6.52
N GLU A 143 20.05 -37.30 7.44
CA GLU A 143 18.63 -37.46 7.14
C GLU A 143 17.96 -36.09 6.97
N PRO A 144 16.94 -35.96 6.09
CA PRO A 144 16.14 -34.74 6.00
C PRO A 144 15.54 -34.32 7.35
N LEU A 145 15.63 -33.02 7.66
CA LEU A 145 14.93 -32.41 8.78
C LEU A 145 13.43 -32.45 8.53
N ILE A 146 12.67 -32.63 9.59
CA ILE A 146 11.21 -32.67 9.53
C ILE A 146 10.68 -31.25 9.67
N PRO A 147 9.83 -30.77 8.75
CA PRO A 147 9.22 -29.47 8.89
C PRO A 147 8.27 -29.47 10.08
N ARG A 148 8.26 -28.37 10.84
CA ARG A 148 7.29 -28.17 11.92
C ARG A 148 5.91 -27.98 11.29
N PRO A 149 4.87 -28.65 11.83
CA PRO A 149 3.52 -28.42 11.36
C PRO A 149 3.08 -26.99 11.71
N ASN A 150 2.41 -26.33 10.78
CA ASN A 150 1.81 -25.03 11.04
C ASN A 150 0.50 -25.20 11.82
N LEU A 151 0.60 -25.20 13.14
CA LEU A 151 -0.55 -25.36 14.03
C LEU A 151 -1.51 -24.17 14.01
N LYS A 152 -1.08 -22.98 13.54
CA LYS A 152 -1.94 -21.79 13.51
C LYS A 152 -3.11 -21.90 12.53
N GLY A 153 -2.99 -22.77 11.51
CA GLY A 153 -4.02 -22.94 10.47
C GLY A 153 -4.74 -24.30 10.50
N HIS A 154 -4.25 -25.26 11.30
CA HIS A 154 -4.75 -26.63 11.25
C HIS A 154 -6.23 -26.73 11.65
N ASP A 155 -6.60 -26.07 12.75
CA ASP A 155 -7.99 -26.02 13.25
C ASP A 155 -8.67 -24.69 12.92
N ALA A 156 -8.12 -23.93 11.98
CA ALA A 156 -8.70 -22.65 11.59
C ALA A 156 -10.09 -22.86 11.00
N GLU A 157 -11.09 -22.32 11.68
CA GLU A 157 -12.46 -22.19 11.17
C GLU A 157 -12.60 -20.99 10.23
N ALA A 158 -11.73 -19.98 10.39
CA ALA A 158 -11.75 -18.77 9.59
C ALA A 158 -11.33 -19.05 8.14
N TRP A 159 -12.13 -18.57 7.19
CA TRP A 159 -11.94 -18.80 5.76
C TRP A 159 -10.57 -18.34 5.23
N ASP A 160 -10.11 -17.15 5.65
CA ASP A 160 -8.83 -16.56 5.23
C ASP A 160 -7.62 -17.38 5.72
N GLU A 161 -7.69 -17.96 6.91
CA GLU A 161 -6.66 -18.86 7.45
C GLU A 161 -6.63 -20.20 6.72
N ARG A 162 -7.79 -20.75 6.31
CA ARG A 162 -7.86 -21.96 5.46
C ARG A 162 -7.27 -21.72 4.06
N VAL A 163 -7.53 -20.55 3.46
CA VAL A 163 -6.91 -20.16 2.19
C VAL A 163 -5.40 -20.04 2.33
N ALA A 164 -4.91 -19.44 3.42
CA ALA A 164 -3.48 -19.34 3.70
C ALA A 164 -2.82 -20.71 3.88
N ASP A 165 -3.46 -21.66 4.59
CA ASP A 165 -2.96 -23.04 4.71
C ASP A 165 -2.80 -23.72 3.35
N LEU A 166 -3.78 -23.55 2.46
CA LEU A 166 -3.69 -24.08 1.09
C LEU A 166 -2.57 -23.39 0.30
N GLN A 167 -2.52 -22.07 0.28
CA GLN A 167 -1.63 -21.27 -0.57
C GLN A 167 -0.15 -21.30 -0.14
N TYR A 168 0.12 -21.48 1.15
CA TYR A 168 1.46 -21.52 1.74
C TYR A 168 1.86 -22.95 2.15
N ARG A 169 1.19 -23.97 1.60
CA ARG A 169 1.47 -25.40 1.86
C ARG A 169 2.90 -25.83 1.57
N ASP A 170 3.62 -25.09 0.72
CA ASP A 170 5.00 -25.30 0.31
C ASP A 170 6.01 -24.49 1.17
N VAL A 171 5.51 -23.70 2.13
CA VAL A 171 6.35 -22.89 3.03
C VAL A 171 6.48 -23.62 4.36
N TYR A 172 7.68 -24.12 4.61
CA TYR A 172 8.00 -24.94 5.77
C TYR A 172 8.87 -24.20 6.78
N GLU A 173 8.61 -24.43 8.07
CA GLU A 173 9.48 -24.00 9.16
C GLU A 173 10.29 -25.20 9.65
N TYR A 174 11.61 -25.22 9.41
CA TYR A 174 12.46 -26.35 9.82
C TYR A 174 13.18 -26.12 11.16
N SER A 175 13.30 -24.87 11.61
CA SER A 175 14.03 -24.53 12.82
C SER A 175 13.46 -23.31 13.54
N VAL A 176 13.59 -23.29 14.86
CA VAL A 176 13.22 -22.17 15.74
C VAL A 176 14.47 -21.71 16.48
N GLY A 177 14.72 -20.40 16.48
CA GLY A 177 15.88 -19.83 17.19
C GLY A 177 15.59 -19.51 18.66
N HIS A 178 16.63 -19.59 19.48
CA HIS A 178 16.61 -19.23 20.90
C HIS A 178 17.64 -18.14 21.16
N GLY A 179 17.15 -16.94 21.48
CA GLY A 179 18.02 -15.75 21.59
C GLY A 179 18.51 -15.19 20.24
N ASN A 180 18.13 -15.83 19.12
CA ASN A 180 18.45 -15.42 17.75
C ASN A 180 17.34 -15.89 16.78
N ALA A 181 17.46 -15.53 15.50
CA ALA A 181 16.68 -16.15 14.44
C ALA A 181 17.41 -17.37 13.87
N THR A 182 16.77 -18.10 12.97
CA THR A 182 17.39 -19.21 12.24
C THR A 182 17.15 -19.09 10.75
N HIS A 183 17.95 -19.82 9.98
CA HIS A 183 17.81 -19.96 8.54
C HIS A 183 17.99 -21.43 8.18
N ALA A 184 17.02 -21.99 7.46
CA ALA A 184 17.04 -23.35 6.97
C ALA A 184 17.49 -23.34 5.50
N GLU A 185 18.46 -24.18 5.15
CA GLU A 185 19.01 -24.27 3.80
C GLU A 185 18.36 -25.45 3.07
N MET A 186 17.59 -25.13 2.03
CA MET A 186 16.93 -26.11 1.18
C MET A 186 17.92 -26.67 0.15
N GLY A 187 18.02 -28.00 0.06
CA GLY A 187 18.78 -28.67 -0.99
C GLY A 187 18.06 -28.63 -2.35
N SER A 188 18.77 -29.02 -3.41
CA SER A 188 18.24 -29.09 -4.79
C SER A 188 17.04 -30.04 -4.95
N GLU A 189 16.94 -31.04 -4.08
CA GLU A 189 15.84 -32.03 -4.05
C GLU A 189 14.60 -31.52 -3.27
N GLY A 190 14.60 -30.28 -2.78
CA GLY A 190 13.48 -29.74 -2.00
C GLY A 190 13.43 -30.21 -0.54
N THR A 191 14.49 -30.86 -0.05
CA THR A 191 14.63 -31.28 1.36
C THR A 191 15.58 -30.36 2.12
N CYS A 192 15.27 -30.07 3.38
CA CYS A 192 16.17 -29.36 4.27
C CYS A 192 17.06 -30.35 5.03
N ARG A 193 18.39 -30.20 4.95
CA ARG A 193 19.37 -31.00 5.73
C ARG A 193 20.24 -30.14 6.65
N THR A 194 20.18 -28.82 6.49
CA THR A 194 21.03 -27.87 7.21
C THR A 194 20.19 -26.73 7.78
N ALA A 195 20.40 -26.41 9.06
CA ALA A 195 19.82 -25.23 9.69
C ALA A 195 20.88 -24.47 10.46
N ARG A 196 20.84 -23.14 10.40
CA ARG A 196 21.83 -22.28 11.07
C ARG A 196 21.18 -21.15 11.86
N THR A 197 21.87 -20.68 12.89
CA THR A 197 21.50 -19.43 13.58
C THR A 197 21.74 -18.23 12.67
N CYS A 198 20.90 -17.21 12.79
CA CYS A 198 20.96 -15.99 12.00
C CYS A 198 20.68 -14.77 12.90
N TRP A 199 21.59 -13.80 12.89
CA TRP A 199 21.44 -12.55 13.66
C TRP A 199 20.62 -11.49 12.94
N ILE A 200 20.64 -11.52 11.61
CA ILE A 200 19.92 -10.59 10.73
C ILE A 200 19.13 -11.45 9.74
N PRO A 201 17.99 -12.04 10.13
CA PRO A 201 17.18 -12.85 9.22
C PRO A 201 16.73 -12.01 8.03
N GLY A 202 16.85 -12.59 6.84
CA GLY A 202 16.40 -11.99 5.59
C GLY A 202 15.26 -12.79 4.98
N ALA A 203 14.29 -12.10 4.39
CA ALA A 203 13.23 -12.70 3.59
C ALA A 203 13.01 -11.88 2.32
N GLU A 204 13.01 -12.55 1.17
CA GLU A 204 12.65 -11.95 -0.10
C GLU A 204 11.15 -12.08 -0.33
N VAL A 205 10.50 -10.97 -0.64
CA VAL A 205 9.10 -10.93 -1.05
C VAL A 205 9.06 -10.64 -2.54
N GLU A 206 8.66 -11.65 -3.30
CA GLU A 206 8.55 -11.61 -4.75
C GLU A 206 7.57 -10.52 -5.22
N HIS A 207 7.85 -9.96 -6.39
CA HIS A 207 7.01 -8.93 -6.98
C HIS A 207 5.80 -9.56 -7.66
N VAL A 208 4.60 -9.08 -7.36
CA VAL A 208 3.36 -9.51 -8.00
C VAL A 208 2.96 -8.50 -9.06
N ALA A 209 2.90 -8.93 -10.32
CA ALA A 209 2.55 -8.09 -11.47
C ALA A 209 1.22 -8.53 -12.10
N PRO A 210 0.51 -7.63 -12.81
CA PRO A 210 -0.60 -8.03 -13.65
C PRO A 210 -0.16 -9.02 -14.73
N ALA A 211 -0.95 -10.07 -14.95
CA ALA A 211 -0.69 -11.04 -16.01
C ALA A 211 -0.92 -10.42 -17.41
N ARG A 212 -0.37 -11.07 -18.44
CA ARG A 212 -0.69 -10.77 -19.85
C ARG A 212 -1.69 -11.81 -20.36
N ILE A 213 -2.82 -11.36 -20.89
CA ILE A 213 -3.83 -12.24 -21.50
C ILE A 213 -3.79 -11.99 -23.02
N PRO A 214 -3.26 -12.94 -23.82
CA PRO A 214 -3.17 -12.78 -25.26
C PRO A 214 -4.58 -12.69 -25.89
N ASN A 215 -4.70 -12.10 -27.07
CA ASN A 215 -5.94 -12.06 -27.85
C ASN A 215 -7.14 -11.39 -27.15
N VAL A 216 -6.88 -10.53 -26.16
CA VAL A 216 -7.89 -9.68 -25.52
C VAL A 216 -7.50 -8.23 -25.79
N GLU A 217 -8.44 -7.44 -26.31
CA GLU A 217 -8.20 -6.01 -26.49
C GLU A 217 -8.27 -5.30 -25.14
N LEU A 218 -7.16 -4.64 -24.79
CA LEU A 218 -6.99 -3.93 -23.51
C LEU A 218 -6.75 -2.43 -23.73
N ARG A 219 -6.53 -2.00 -24.97
CA ARG A 219 -6.23 -0.60 -25.28
C ARG A 219 -7.49 0.24 -25.17
N MET A 220 -7.43 1.28 -24.33
CA MET A 220 -8.59 2.09 -23.98
C MET A 220 -9.16 2.83 -25.20
N GLU A 221 -8.32 3.28 -26.12
CA GLU A 221 -8.78 4.03 -27.31
C GLU A 221 -9.48 3.10 -28.30
N THR A 222 -8.93 1.89 -28.53
CA THR A 222 -9.60 0.86 -29.35
C THR A 222 -10.96 0.47 -28.75
N LEU A 223 -11.06 0.28 -27.43
CA LEU A 223 -12.33 -0.01 -26.76
C LEU A 223 -13.32 1.17 -26.79
N ALA A 224 -12.84 2.40 -27.00
CA ALA A 224 -13.67 3.59 -27.15
C ALA A 224 -14.32 3.74 -28.54
N GLU A 225 -13.90 2.91 -29.50
CA GLU A 225 -14.34 2.94 -30.90
C GLU A 225 -15.23 1.73 -31.28
N LEU A 226 -15.60 0.90 -30.30
CA LEU A 226 -16.50 -0.24 -30.54
C LEU A 226 -17.83 0.22 -31.15
N ALA A 227 -18.17 -0.32 -32.32
CA ALA A 227 -19.35 0.07 -33.08
C ALA A 227 -20.66 -0.52 -32.50
N ASP A 228 -20.63 -1.78 -32.08
CA ASP A 228 -21.79 -2.52 -31.59
C ASP A 228 -21.41 -3.63 -30.59
N GLY A 229 -22.42 -4.37 -30.12
CA GLY A 229 -22.23 -5.49 -29.20
C GLY A 229 -21.45 -6.67 -29.81
N ALA A 230 -21.49 -6.87 -31.13
CA ALA A 230 -20.74 -7.93 -31.78
C ALA A 230 -19.24 -7.60 -31.80
N ALA A 231 -18.88 -6.35 -32.09
CA ALA A 231 -17.51 -5.86 -31.96
C ALA A 231 -17.00 -5.97 -30.52
N ALA A 232 -17.84 -5.66 -29.52
CA ALA A 232 -17.48 -5.83 -28.11
C ALA A 232 -17.23 -7.31 -27.74
N GLN A 233 -18.08 -8.22 -28.23
CA GLN A 233 -17.91 -9.66 -28.03
C GLN A 233 -16.64 -10.20 -28.72
N GLN A 234 -16.32 -9.70 -29.91
CA GLN A 234 -15.09 -10.07 -30.62
C GLN A 234 -13.84 -9.58 -29.88
N ALA A 235 -13.87 -8.36 -29.35
CA ALA A 235 -12.74 -7.75 -28.64
C ALA A 235 -12.48 -8.37 -27.26
N LEU A 236 -13.55 -8.78 -26.54
CA LEU A 236 -13.49 -9.17 -25.13
C LEU A 236 -13.85 -10.64 -24.86
N GLY A 237 -14.46 -11.35 -25.81
CA GLY A 237 -14.96 -12.72 -25.58
C GLY A 237 -13.87 -13.73 -25.23
N ALA A 238 -12.67 -13.57 -25.79
CA ALA A 238 -11.50 -14.40 -25.47
C ALA A 238 -11.08 -14.31 -23.99
N PHE A 239 -11.45 -13.22 -23.31
CA PHE A 239 -11.17 -13.00 -21.89
C PHE A 239 -11.79 -14.12 -21.04
N VAL A 240 -13.09 -14.36 -21.21
CA VAL A 240 -13.84 -15.37 -20.45
C VAL A 240 -13.39 -16.78 -20.85
N GLN A 241 -13.17 -17.01 -22.14
CA GLN A 241 -12.72 -18.32 -22.65
C GLN A 241 -11.40 -18.75 -22.02
N GLN A 242 -10.41 -17.86 -21.99
CA GLN A 242 -9.11 -18.14 -21.39
C GLN A 242 -9.19 -18.28 -19.87
N TYR A 243 -10.01 -17.46 -19.21
CA TYR A 243 -10.18 -17.60 -17.77
C TYR A 243 -10.81 -18.94 -17.39
N ARG A 244 -11.85 -19.39 -18.12
CA ARG A 244 -12.46 -20.71 -17.91
C ARG A 244 -11.47 -21.84 -18.19
N ALA A 245 -10.64 -21.73 -19.23
CA ALA A 245 -9.60 -22.71 -19.51
C ALA A 245 -8.56 -22.80 -18.37
N TRP A 246 -8.16 -21.65 -17.81
CA TRP A 246 -7.28 -21.60 -16.64
C TRP A 246 -7.94 -22.25 -15.42
N ILE A 247 -9.21 -21.94 -15.14
CA ILE A 247 -9.99 -22.53 -14.03
C ILE A 247 -10.01 -24.06 -14.12
N GLU A 248 -10.27 -24.62 -15.30
CA GLU A 248 -10.22 -26.07 -15.52
C GLU A 248 -8.80 -26.64 -15.34
N GLY A 249 -7.78 -25.89 -15.76
CA GLY A 249 -6.38 -26.25 -15.56
C GLY A 249 -5.98 -26.42 -14.09
N GLN A 250 -6.53 -25.60 -13.19
CA GLN A 250 -6.22 -25.63 -11.76
C GLN A 250 -6.68 -26.93 -11.06
N LYS A 251 -7.67 -27.65 -11.61
CA LYS A 251 -8.15 -28.93 -11.05
C LYS A 251 -7.06 -30.01 -11.05
N LYS A 252 -6.02 -29.87 -11.88
CA LYS A 252 -4.86 -30.78 -11.90
C LYS A 252 -4.06 -30.79 -10.60
N VAL A 253 -4.21 -29.78 -9.73
CA VAL A 253 -3.50 -29.68 -8.44
C VAL A 253 -4.15 -30.56 -7.35
N TYR A 254 -5.41 -30.99 -7.53
CA TYR A 254 -6.19 -31.69 -6.50
C TYR A 254 -5.63 -33.04 -6.03
N PRO A 255 -5.00 -33.88 -6.89
CA PRO A 255 -4.47 -35.17 -6.46
C PRO A 255 -3.40 -35.08 -5.38
N SER A 256 -2.65 -33.97 -5.29
CA SER A 256 -1.60 -33.76 -4.29
C SER A 256 -2.08 -33.13 -2.97
N LEU A 257 -3.38 -32.85 -2.83
CA LEU A 257 -3.93 -32.14 -1.67
C LEU A 257 -4.60 -33.10 -0.68
N THR A 258 -4.49 -32.77 0.62
CA THR A 258 -5.30 -33.39 1.68
C THR A 258 -6.79 -33.08 1.47
N ALA A 259 -7.69 -33.86 2.08
CA ALA A 259 -9.13 -33.66 1.93
C ALA A 259 -9.59 -32.23 2.28
N LYS A 260 -9.12 -31.68 3.41
CA LYS A 260 -9.43 -30.31 3.87
C LYS A 260 -8.92 -29.23 2.91
N ARG A 261 -7.73 -29.41 2.33
CA ARG A 261 -7.14 -28.50 1.34
C ARG A 261 -7.83 -28.61 -0.02
N ARG A 262 -8.28 -29.81 -0.40
CA ARG A 262 -9.06 -30.04 -1.62
C ARG A 262 -10.40 -29.34 -1.57
N GLU A 263 -11.14 -29.48 -0.47
CA GLU A 263 -12.42 -28.76 -0.25
C GLU A 263 -12.23 -27.24 -0.42
N MET A 264 -11.17 -26.69 0.18
CA MET A 264 -10.86 -25.26 0.03
C MET A 264 -10.49 -24.90 -1.41
N ALA A 265 -9.68 -25.72 -2.09
CA ALA A 265 -9.33 -25.49 -3.49
C ALA A 265 -10.56 -25.53 -4.41
N GLU A 266 -11.50 -26.44 -4.18
CA GLU A 266 -12.77 -26.52 -4.92
C GLU A 266 -13.62 -25.27 -4.70
N ALA A 267 -13.75 -24.80 -3.45
CA ALA A 267 -14.49 -23.57 -3.14
C ALA A 267 -13.87 -22.32 -3.79
N LEU A 268 -12.53 -22.22 -3.84
CA LEU A 268 -11.84 -21.13 -4.55
C LEU A 268 -12.10 -21.16 -6.06
N ILE A 269 -12.07 -22.36 -6.65
CA ILE A 269 -12.34 -22.56 -8.07
C ILE A 269 -13.80 -22.29 -8.43
N GLN A 270 -14.74 -22.60 -7.54
CA GLN A 270 -16.15 -22.21 -7.69
C GLN A 270 -16.30 -20.68 -7.69
N ARG A 271 -15.63 -19.96 -6.77
CA ARG A 271 -15.61 -18.49 -6.77
C ARG A 271 -15.03 -17.91 -8.05
N ALA A 272 -13.94 -18.48 -8.57
CA ALA A 272 -13.39 -18.12 -9.87
C ALA A 272 -14.40 -18.33 -11.02
N GLY A 273 -15.15 -19.44 -10.98
CA GLY A 273 -16.24 -19.71 -11.91
C GLY A 273 -17.37 -18.68 -11.85
N THR A 274 -17.78 -18.28 -10.64
CA THR A 274 -18.75 -17.19 -10.44
C THR A 274 -18.25 -15.87 -11.02
N ALA A 275 -17.00 -15.50 -10.77
CA ALA A 275 -16.39 -14.31 -11.36
C ALA A 275 -16.37 -14.36 -12.89
N ALA A 276 -16.04 -15.52 -13.49
CA ALA A 276 -16.10 -15.71 -14.93
C ALA A 276 -17.51 -15.50 -15.50
N ASN A 277 -18.55 -16.01 -14.83
CA ASN A 277 -19.94 -15.80 -15.21
C ASN A 277 -20.33 -14.31 -15.15
N ARG A 278 -19.88 -13.59 -14.12
CA ARG A 278 -20.16 -12.16 -13.95
C ARG A 278 -19.47 -11.31 -15.02
N ILE A 279 -18.20 -11.60 -15.35
CA ILE A 279 -17.48 -10.95 -16.46
C ILE A 279 -18.21 -11.18 -17.77
N GLU A 280 -18.64 -12.42 -18.04
CA GLU A 280 -19.40 -12.75 -19.25
C GLU A 280 -20.74 -12.00 -19.33
N ALA A 281 -21.47 -11.90 -18.22
CA ALA A 281 -22.69 -11.12 -18.14
C ALA A 281 -22.44 -9.63 -18.41
N GLY A 282 -21.31 -9.10 -17.94
CA GLY A 282 -20.84 -7.75 -18.24
C GLY A 282 -20.61 -7.51 -19.72
N ILE A 283 -19.89 -8.42 -20.40
CA ILE A 283 -19.67 -8.35 -21.84
C ILE A 283 -21.01 -8.43 -22.59
N ARG A 284 -21.91 -9.33 -22.18
CA ARG A 284 -23.25 -9.46 -22.78
C ARG A 284 -24.06 -8.18 -22.65
N ALA A 285 -23.96 -7.47 -21.52
CA ALA A 285 -24.66 -6.21 -21.28
C ALA A 285 -24.25 -5.11 -22.29
N LEU A 286 -23.06 -5.20 -22.89
CA LEU A 286 -22.61 -4.29 -23.96
C LEU A 286 -23.40 -4.47 -25.28
N SER A 287 -24.27 -5.47 -25.38
CA SER A 287 -25.21 -5.58 -26.52
C SER A 287 -26.30 -4.50 -26.47
N ASN A 288 -26.54 -3.88 -25.31
CA ASN A 288 -27.45 -2.75 -25.19
C ASN A 288 -26.73 -1.47 -25.67
N PRO A 289 -27.29 -0.73 -26.66
CA PRO A 289 -26.63 0.46 -27.23
C PRO A 289 -26.29 1.55 -26.21
N THR A 290 -27.15 1.77 -25.21
CA THR A 290 -26.93 2.78 -24.16
C THR A 290 -25.78 2.36 -23.24
N VAL A 291 -25.71 1.07 -22.90
CA VAL A 291 -24.63 0.52 -22.06
C VAL A 291 -23.30 0.56 -22.83
N LEU A 292 -23.31 0.17 -24.12
CA LEU A 292 -22.13 0.27 -24.99
C LEU A 292 -21.65 1.72 -25.14
N LYS A 293 -22.57 2.67 -25.34
CA LYS A 293 -22.23 4.09 -25.45
C LYS A 293 -21.60 4.63 -24.17
N ALA A 294 -22.11 4.23 -23.00
CA ALA A 294 -21.50 4.57 -21.73
C ALA A 294 -20.11 3.95 -21.57
N PHE A 295 -19.94 2.68 -21.97
CA PHE A 295 -18.66 1.97 -21.91
C PHE A 295 -17.61 2.59 -22.84
N THR A 296 -17.96 2.87 -24.09
CA THR A 296 -17.04 3.49 -25.07
C THR A 296 -16.62 4.89 -24.65
N LEU A 297 -17.55 5.72 -24.15
CA LEU A 297 -17.20 7.06 -23.64
C LEU A 297 -16.36 7.00 -22.37
N ALA A 298 -16.65 6.08 -21.44
CA ALA A 298 -15.83 5.87 -20.26
C ALA A 298 -14.38 5.49 -20.62
N ASN A 299 -14.20 4.59 -21.59
CA ASN A 299 -12.88 4.23 -22.11
C ASN A 299 -12.16 5.44 -22.74
N ARG A 300 -12.85 6.26 -23.55
CA ARG A 300 -12.28 7.47 -24.14
C ARG A 300 -11.78 8.45 -23.08
N VAL A 301 -12.60 8.70 -22.06
CA VAL A 301 -12.29 9.61 -20.96
C VAL A 301 -11.10 9.07 -20.15
N MET A 302 -11.08 7.77 -19.85
CA MET A 302 -9.96 7.13 -19.15
C MET A 302 -8.65 7.20 -19.95
N ALA A 303 -8.70 6.97 -21.27
CA ALA A 303 -7.55 7.12 -22.15
C ALA A 303 -7.01 8.56 -22.12
N ARG A 304 -7.90 9.55 -22.28
CA ARG A 304 -7.53 10.97 -22.27
C ARG A 304 -6.93 11.40 -20.93
N ALA A 305 -7.53 10.96 -19.82
CA ALA A 305 -7.02 11.24 -18.48
C ALA A 305 -5.63 10.60 -18.26
N ALA A 306 -5.42 9.37 -18.74
CA ALA A 306 -4.12 8.70 -18.67
C ALA A 306 -3.05 9.42 -19.51
N ARG A 307 -3.34 9.81 -20.75
CA ARG A 307 -2.41 10.60 -21.58
C ARG A 307 -2.00 11.91 -20.92
N ARG A 308 -2.95 12.64 -20.32
CA ARG A 308 -2.65 13.88 -19.56
C ARG A 308 -1.69 13.63 -18.41
N ARG A 309 -1.95 12.56 -17.64
CA ARG A 309 -1.17 12.22 -16.44
C ARG A 309 0.24 11.71 -16.76
N PHE A 310 0.39 10.89 -17.81
CA PHE A 310 1.68 10.32 -18.21
C PHE A 310 2.46 11.18 -19.22
N GLY A 311 1.86 12.25 -19.74
CA GLY A 311 2.50 13.22 -20.62
C GLY A 311 2.66 14.60 -19.96
N PRO A 312 1.78 15.58 -20.25
CA PRO A 312 1.90 16.98 -19.80
C PRO A 312 2.18 17.17 -18.30
N MET A 313 1.65 16.30 -17.43
CA MET A 313 1.84 16.42 -15.98
C MET A 313 3.21 15.92 -15.47
N GLN A 314 4.00 15.20 -16.29
CA GLN A 314 5.32 14.66 -15.91
C GLN A 314 6.49 15.63 -16.21
N GLY A 315 6.20 16.87 -16.63
CA GLY A 315 7.23 17.90 -16.80
C GLY A 315 8.19 17.73 -17.99
N GLN A 316 8.08 16.64 -18.76
CA GLN A 316 8.94 16.38 -19.92
C GLN A 316 8.49 17.03 -21.24
N GLY A 317 7.40 17.81 -21.24
CA GLY A 317 6.92 18.47 -22.47
C GLY A 317 6.51 17.51 -23.60
N LYS A 318 6.36 16.21 -23.33
CA LYS A 318 5.81 15.25 -24.29
C LYS A 318 4.38 15.67 -24.62
N GLU A 319 4.13 15.96 -25.90
CA GLU A 319 2.78 16.11 -26.42
C GLU A 319 1.97 14.84 -26.12
N GLU A 320 0.65 14.95 -25.98
CA GLU A 320 -0.23 13.81 -25.70
C GLU A 320 0.00 12.63 -26.66
N ALA A 321 0.33 12.94 -27.92
CA ALA A 321 0.61 11.97 -28.98
C ALA A 321 1.89 11.14 -28.74
N ALA A 322 2.84 11.64 -27.94
CA ALA A 322 4.09 10.95 -27.62
C ALA A 322 3.95 9.97 -26.42
N VAL A 323 2.78 9.91 -25.79
CA VAL A 323 2.45 8.92 -24.75
C VAL A 323 1.97 7.65 -25.44
N GLU A 324 2.48 6.48 -25.01
CA GLU A 324 1.96 5.19 -25.47
C GLU A 324 0.46 5.07 -25.24
N GLU A 325 -0.24 4.36 -26.14
CA GLU A 325 -1.69 4.15 -26.03
C GLU A 325 -2.03 3.53 -24.67
N PRO A 326 -2.85 4.21 -23.83
CA PRO A 326 -3.17 3.70 -22.50
C PRO A 326 -3.89 2.35 -22.56
N THR A 327 -3.38 1.37 -21.82
CA THR A 327 -3.94 0.02 -21.76
C THR A 327 -4.44 -0.32 -20.36
N TRP A 328 -5.59 -0.99 -20.28
CA TRP A 328 -6.04 -1.63 -19.05
C TRP A 328 -5.12 -2.77 -18.64
N ARG A 329 -4.84 -2.88 -17.35
CA ARG A 329 -4.39 -4.15 -16.76
C ARG A 329 -5.59 -5.11 -16.75
N PRO A 330 -5.42 -6.42 -17.04
CA PRO A 330 -6.56 -7.32 -17.20
C PRO A 330 -7.54 -7.32 -16.03
N PHE A 331 -7.04 -7.32 -14.79
CA PHE A 331 -7.91 -7.29 -13.61
C PHE A 331 -8.75 -6.01 -13.54
N GLN A 332 -8.26 -4.87 -14.03
CA GLN A 332 -9.01 -3.60 -14.01
C GLN A 332 -10.23 -3.70 -14.92
N LEU A 333 -10.01 -4.17 -16.16
CA LEU A 333 -11.08 -4.31 -17.14
C LEU A 333 -12.09 -5.38 -16.72
N ALA A 334 -11.62 -6.52 -16.21
CA ALA A 334 -12.51 -7.56 -15.69
C ALA A 334 -13.36 -7.07 -14.51
N PHE A 335 -12.76 -6.28 -13.60
CA PHE A 335 -13.49 -5.67 -12.48
C PHE A 335 -14.57 -4.68 -12.95
N ILE A 336 -14.30 -3.90 -14.00
CA ILE A 336 -15.31 -3.03 -14.63
C ILE A 336 -16.44 -3.88 -15.21
N LEU A 337 -16.10 -4.86 -16.06
CA LEU A 337 -17.07 -5.72 -16.75
C LEU A 337 -18.01 -6.44 -15.79
N MET A 338 -17.47 -7.12 -14.76
CA MET A 338 -18.28 -7.88 -13.81
C MET A 338 -19.25 -7.02 -12.99
N ASN A 339 -19.00 -5.71 -12.88
CA ASN A 339 -19.86 -4.79 -12.14
C ASN A 339 -20.92 -4.11 -13.01
N LEU A 340 -20.83 -4.16 -14.33
CA LEU A 340 -21.79 -3.48 -15.23
C LEU A 340 -23.25 -3.92 -15.00
N PRO A 341 -23.58 -5.22 -14.88
CA PRO A 341 -24.97 -5.64 -14.69
C PRO A 341 -25.62 -5.03 -13.44
N GLY A 342 -24.90 -5.02 -12.31
CA GLY A 342 -25.36 -4.44 -11.04
C GLY A 342 -25.55 -2.92 -11.06
N LEU A 343 -24.89 -2.21 -11.99
CA LEU A 343 -25.04 -0.78 -12.19
C LEU A 343 -26.16 -0.41 -13.16
N VAL A 344 -26.36 -1.23 -14.20
CA VAL A 344 -27.33 -1.00 -15.27
C VAL A 344 -28.76 -1.35 -14.81
N ASP A 345 -28.92 -2.50 -14.18
CA ASP A 345 -30.22 -3.01 -13.72
C ASP A 345 -30.40 -2.77 -12.20
N PRO A 346 -31.37 -1.91 -11.79
CA PRO A 346 -31.68 -1.64 -10.39
C PRO A 346 -32.10 -2.87 -9.57
N HIS A 347 -32.59 -3.93 -10.21
CA HIS A 347 -33.07 -5.15 -9.55
C HIS A 347 -32.07 -6.31 -9.64
N HIS A 348 -30.89 -6.08 -10.19
CA HIS A 348 -29.87 -7.12 -10.29
C HIS A 348 -29.34 -7.48 -8.90
N HIS A 349 -29.24 -8.79 -8.61
CA HIS A 349 -28.78 -9.30 -7.32
C HIS A 349 -27.37 -8.81 -6.93
N ASP A 350 -26.43 -8.69 -7.89
CA ASP A 350 -25.10 -8.08 -7.66
C ASP A 350 -25.16 -6.68 -7.05
N ARG A 351 -26.26 -5.94 -7.19
CA ARG A 351 -26.35 -4.61 -6.59
C ARG A 351 -26.30 -4.66 -5.05
N GLU A 352 -26.70 -5.79 -4.45
CA GLU A 352 -26.59 -5.99 -3.02
C GLU A 352 -25.20 -6.43 -2.54
N MET A 353 -24.42 -7.02 -3.44
CA MET A 353 -23.08 -7.53 -3.18
C MET A 353 -22.04 -6.41 -3.08
N VAL A 354 -21.11 -6.54 -2.14
CA VAL A 354 -19.91 -5.69 -2.05
C VAL A 354 -18.76 -6.33 -2.80
N ASP A 355 -18.29 -5.66 -3.85
CA ASP A 355 -17.11 -6.11 -4.59
C ASP A 355 -15.84 -5.53 -3.98
N LEU A 356 -15.00 -6.40 -3.41
CA LEU A 356 -13.75 -6.04 -2.76
C LEU A 356 -12.57 -6.25 -3.71
N LEU A 357 -12.04 -5.15 -4.25
CA LEU A 357 -10.86 -5.12 -5.08
C LEU A 357 -9.59 -5.31 -4.23
N PHE A 358 -9.00 -6.50 -4.34
CA PHE A 358 -7.77 -6.90 -3.67
C PHE A 358 -6.64 -7.13 -4.67
N PHE A 359 -5.71 -6.17 -4.73
CA PHE A 359 -4.50 -6.26 -5.53
C PHE A 359 -3.37 -5.52 -4.81
N PRO A 360 -2.10 -5.95 -4.94
CA PRO A 360 -0.95 -5.26 -4.36
C PRO A 360 -0.95 -3.74 -4.57
N THR A 361 -0.40 -3.00 -3.60
CA THR A 361 -0.25 -1.53 -3.69
C THR A 361 0.64 -1.15 -4.88
N GLY A 362 0.27 -0.08 -5.59
CA GLY A 362 0.89 0.26 -6.89
C GLY A 362 0.40 -0.60 -8.07
N GLY A 363 -0.48 -1.57 -7.80
CA GLY A 363 -1.06 -2.48 -8.79
C GLY A 363 -2.09 -1.87 -9.75
N GLY A 364 -2.48 -0.61 -9.56
CA GLY A 364 -3.45 0.08 -10.43
C GLY A 364 -4.91 -0.09 -10.01
N LYS A 365 -5.20 -0.31 -8.71
CA LYS A 365 -6.58 -0.41 -8.19
C LYS A 365 -7.40 0.83 -8.50
N THR A 366 -6.76 2.00 -8.45
CA THR A 366 -7.39 3.28 -8.69
C THR A 366 -8.02 3.40 -10.07
N GLU A 367 -7.31 2.98 -11.11
CA GLU A 367 -7.81 3.05 -12.47
C GLU A 367 -9.06 2.17 -12.67
N ALA A 368 -9.16 1.02 -11.97
CA ALA A 368 -10.34 0.15 -12.04
C ALA A 368 -11.61 0.82 -11.51
N TYR A 369 -11.57 1.39 -10.30
CA TYR A 369 -12.74 2.04 -9.73
C TYR A 369 -13.06 3.39 -10.38
N LEU A 370 -12.06 4.11 -10.91
CA LEU A 370 -12.28 5.34 -11.68
C LEU A 370 -12.93 5.04 -13.04
N GLY A 371 -12.55 3.94 -13.70
CA GLY A 371 -13.23 3.47 -14.91
C GLY A 371 -14.70 3.14 -14.65
N LEU A 372 -15.00 2.47 -13.54
CA LEU A 372 -16.38 2.18 -13.14
C LEU A 372 -17.18 3.45 -12.78
N ALA A 373 -16.53 4.42 -12.12
CA ALA A 373 -17.13 5.72 -11.86
C ALA A 373 -17.45 6.47 -13.16
N ALA A 374 -16.52 6.51 -14.11
CA ALA A 374 -16.72 7.14 -15.42
C ALA A 374 -17.91 6.51 -16.16
N PHE A 375 -17.99 5.17 -16.19
CA PHE A 375 -19.14 4.46 -16.75
C PHE A 375 -20.46 4.86 -16.06
N THR A 376 -20.48 4.85 -14.72
CA THR A 376 -21.67 5.18 -13.93
C THR A 376 -22.17 6.60 -14.21
N LEU A 377 -21.26 7.56 -14.23
CA LEU A 377 -21.54 8.97 -14.50
C LEU A 377 -22.13 9.19 -15.90
N VAL A 378 -21.52 8.59 -16.93
CA VAL A 378 -22.03 8.69 -18.31
C VAL A 378 -23.37 7.97 -18.42
N TYR A 379 -23.49 6.75 -17.91
CA TYR A 379 -24.72 5.97 -17.99
C TYR A 379 -25.90 6.71 -17.34
N ARG A 380 -25.68 7.40 -16.21
CA ARG A 380 -26.70 8.23 -15.57
C ARG A 380 -27.17 9.38 -16.45
N ARG A 381 -26.27 10.04 -17.19
CA ARG A 381 -26.63 11.09 -18.17
C ARG A 381 -27.50 10.53 -19.28
N LEU A 382 -27.09 9.40 -19.86
CA LEU A 382 -27.80 8.77 -20.97
C LEU A 382 -29.19 8.25 -20.55
N LYS A 383 -29.32 7.73 -19.33
CA LYS A 383 -30.57 7.15 -18.81
C LYS A 383 -31.57 8.21 -18.35
N ASN A 384 -31.12 9.38 -17.88
CA ASN A 384 -31.98 10.40 -17.29
C ASN A 384 -31.73 11.81 -17.92
N PRO A 385 -32.09 12.04 -19.20
CA PRO A 385 -31.73 13.27 -19.91
C PRO A 385 -32.12 14.58 -19.18
N GLY A 386 -31.36 15.65 -19.46
CA GLY A 386 -31.59 16.97 -18.86
C GLY A 386 -31.13 17.05 -17.40
N TYR A 387 -31.79 17.92 -16.62
CA TYR A 387 -31.43 18.18 -15.22
C TYR A 387 -31.69 16.97 -14.30
N ALA A 388 -32.53 16.01 -14.70
CA ALA A 388 -32.81 14.80 -13.92
C ALA A 388 -31.57 13.91 -13.72
N SER A 389 -30.59 13.99 -14.63
CA SER A 389 -29.31 13.29 -14.50
C SER A 389 -28.34 13.92 -13.51
N ALA A 390 -28.59 15.15 -13.06
CA ALA A 390 -27.72 15.86 -12.13
C ALA A 390 -27.78 15.24 -10.73
N GLY A 391 -27.00 15.82 -9.82
CA GLY A 391 -26.86 15.32 -8.47
C GLY A 391 -25.68 14.37 -8.30
N LEU A 392 -25.43 14.01 -7.04
CA LEU A 392 -24.38 13.09 -6.68
C LEU A 392 -24.71 11.68 -7.20
N SER A 393 -23.77 11.08 -7.92
CA SER A 393 -23.88 9.71 -8.45
C SER A 393 -22.78 8.80 -7.91
N VAL A 394 -21.57 9.33 -7.72
CA VAL A 394 -20.43 8.59 -7.16
C VAL A 394 -19.98 9.22 -5.85
N LEU A 395 -20.11 8.48 -4.74
CA LEU A 395 -19.60 8.88 -3.43
C LEU A 395 -18.34 8.06 -3.10
N MET A 396 -17.19 8.72 -3.07
CA MET A 396 -15.91 8.12 -2.74
C MET A 396 -15.49 8.48 -1.32
N ARG A 397 -15.12 7.47 -0.53
CA ARG A 397 -14.87 7.60 0.91
C ARG A 397 -13.42 7.33 1.26
N TYR A 398 -12.88 8.18 2.12
CA TYR A 398 -11.52 8.06 2.64
C TYR A 398 -11.46 8.15 4.16
N THR A 399 -10.47 7.45 4.71
CA THR A 399 -10.11 7.46 6.13
C THR A 399 -8.97 8.41 6.48
N LEU A 400 -8.02 8.61 5.56
CA LEU A 400 -6.78 9.35 5.83
C LEU A 400 -6.58 10.54 4.88
N ARG A 401 -6.18 11.69 5.46
CA ARG A 401 -5.99 12.98 4.79
C ARG A 401 -4.95 12.98 3.67
N LEU A 402 -3.85 12.24 3.82
CA LEU A 402 -2.72 12.25 2.88
C LEU A 402 -3.05 11.55 1.56
N LEU A 403 -3.87 10.50 1.61
CA LEU A 403 -4.34 9.75 0.44
C LEU A 403 -5.40 10.52 -0.34
N THR A 404 -6.17 11.39 0.33
CA THR A 404 -7.23 12.18 -0.29
C THR A 404 -6.71 13.10 -1.40
N LEU A 405 -5.50 13.65 -1.29
CA LEU A 405 -4.94 14.59 -2.26
C LEU A 405 -4.61 13.95 -3.62
N ASP A 406 -3.90 12.82 -3.60
CA ASP A 406 -3.51 12.12 -4.83
C ASP A 406 -4.74 11.63 -5.58
N GLN A 407 -5.74 11.17 -4.83
CA GLN A 407 -6.96 10.62 -5.37
C GLN A 407 -7.87 11.73 -5.89
N LEU A 408 -7.90 12.88 -5.22
CA LEU A 408 -8.51 14.09 -5.74
C LEU A 408 -7.88 14.51 -7.06
N SER A 409 -6.55 14.55 -7.16
CA SER A 409 -5.85 14.93 -8.40
C SER A 409 -6.24 14.00 -9.55
N ARG A 410 -6.20 12.68 -9.35
CA ARG A 410 -6.58 11.68 -10.37
C ARG A 410 -8.06 11.76 -10.75
N ALA A 411 -8.96 11.85 -9.77
CA ALA A 411 -10.39 11.97 -10.02
C ALA A 411 -10.75 13.31 -10.68
N ALA A 412 -10.07 14.40 -10.33
CA ALA A 412 -10.24 15.69 -10.98
C ALA A 412 -9.82 15.66 -12.45
N THR A 413 -8.71 14.97 -12.81
CA THR A 413 -8.33 14.75 -14.21
C THR A 413 -9.43 13.98 -14.97
N LEU A 414 -10.02 12.96 -14.34
CA LEU A 414 -11.14 12.21 -14.92
C LEU A 414 -12.36 13.12 -15.17
N ILE A 415 -12.78 13.89 -14.18
CA ILE A 415 -13.92 14.81 -14.31
C ILE A 415 -13.65 15.90 -15.35
N CYS A 416 -12.41 16.40 -15.44
CA CYS A 416 -12.00 17.30 -16.51
C CYS A 416 -12.22 16.66 -17.90
N ALA A 417 -11.81 15.40 -18.09
CA ALA A 417 -12.04 14.71 -19.36
C ALA A 417 -13.54 14.52 -19.65
N LEU A 418 -14.36 14.17 -18.64
CA LEU A 418 -15.82 14.04 -18.79
C LEU A 418 -16.48 15.37 -19.18
N GLU A 419 -16.09 16.46 -18.53
CA GLU A 419 -16.66 17.79 -18.82
C GLU A 419 -16.30 18.25 -20.23
N LEU A 420 -15.10 17.96 -20.71
CA LEU A 420 -14.73 18.27 -22.10
C LEU A 420 -15.49 17.43 -23.13
N GLU A 421 -15.87 16.19 -22.81
CA GLU A 421 -16.76 15.40 -23.67
C GLU A 421 -18.19 15.95 -23.62
N ARG A 422 -18.68 16.37 -22.45
CA ARG A 422 -20.00 17.03 -22.30
C ARG A 422 -20.10 18.32 -23.10
N LEU A 423 -19.05 19.14 -23.10
CA LEU A 423 -19.04 20.40 -23.86
C LEU A 423 -19.11 20.18 -25.38
N LYS A 424 -18.69 19.02 -25.89
CA LYS A 424 -18.82 18.65 -27.31
C LYS A 424 -20.23 18.16 -27.66
N ASP A 425 -20.93 17.55 -26.69
CA ASP A 425 -22.25 16.96 -26.87
C ASP A 425 -23.18 17.25 -25.67
N PRO A 426 -23.60 18.51 -25.46
CA PRO A 426 -24.44 18.89 -24.32
C PRO A 426 -25.86 18.33 -24.41
N ASP A 427 -26.34 18.04 -25.62
CA ASP A 427 -27.69 17.51 -25.86
C ASP A 427 -27.81 16.09 -25.32
N THR A 428 -26.78 15.25 -25.54
CA THR A 428 -26.75 13.87 -25.05
C THR A 428 -26.31 13.77 -23.60
N LEU A 429 -25.27 14.52 -23.20
CA LEU A 429 -24.66 14.41 -21.87
C LEU A 429 -25.28 15.37 -20.83
N GLY A 430 -26.21 16.21 -21.27
CA GLY A 430 -27.01 17.08 -20.42
C GLY A 430 -26.40 18.46 -20.17
N PRO A 431 -27.24 19.40 -19.69
CA PRO A 431 -26.88 20.80 -19.54
C PRO A 431 -26.03 21.09 -18.28
N TRP A 432 -26.08 20.22 -17.26
CA TRP A 432 -25.38 20.43 -16.00
C TRP A 432 -23.94 19.89 -16.07
N PRO A 433 -22.92 20.61 -15.58
CA PRO A 433 -21.52 20.17 -15.68
C PRO A 433 -21.24 18.85 -14.94
N PHE A 434 -20.24 18.11 -15.41
CA PHE A 434 -19.60 17.09 -14.58
C PHE A 434 -18.64 17.79 -13.63
N GLU A 435 -18.89 17.70 -12.33
CA GLU A 435 -18.09 18.35 -11.28
C GLU A 435 -17.66 17.35 -10.21
N ILE A 436 -16.49 17.62 -9.60
CA ILE A 436 -15.98 16.91 -8.43
C ILE A 436 -16.02 17.79 -7.20
N GLY A 437 -16.59 17.28 -6.11
CA GLY A 437 -16.59 17.90 -4.80
C GLY A 437 -15.54 17.30 -3.87
N LEU A 438 -14.93 18.14 -3.03
CA LEU A 438 -14.11 17.72 -1.91
C LEU A 438 -14.78 18.11 -0.59
N TRP A 439 -15.49 17.16 0.03
CA TRP A 439 -16.23 17.34 1.26
C TRP A 439 -15.51 16.71 2.44
N VAL A 440 -14.55 17.46 2.99
CA VAL A 440 -13.63 16.99 4.03
C VAL A 440 -13.50 18.00 5.17
N GLY A 441 -12.98 17.58 6.33
CA GLY A 441 -12.88 18.43 7.51
C GLY A 441 -12.29 19.82 7.28
N ARG A 442 -12.75 20.80 8.08
CA ARG A 442 -12.43 22.25 7.99
C ARG A 442 -10.94 22.61 7.93
N ALA A 443 -10.07 21.68 8.36
CA ALA A 443 -8.63 21.86 8.31
C ALA A 443 -8.08 21.78 6.87
N ALA A 444 -8.75 21.04 5.98
CA ALA A 444 -8.33 20.85 4.60
C ALA A 444 -9.07 21.78 3.64
N THR A 445 -10.37 22.00 3.83
CA THR A 445 -11.19 22.88 2.97
C THR A 445 -12.06 23.84 3.78
N PRO A 446 -12.40 25.03 3.25
CA PRO A 446 -13.37 25.93 3.87
C PRO A 446 -14.78 25.32 3.90
N ASN A 447 -15.48 25.50 5.03
CA ASN A 447 -16.90 25.13 5.11
C ASN A 447 -17.82 26.26 4.60
N ARG A 448 -17.35 27.50 4.60
CA ARG A 448 -18.17 28.68 4.25
C ARG A 448 -17.44 29.58 3.27
N MET A 449 -18.19 30.26 2.42
CA MET A 449 -17.65 31.26 1.50
C MET A 449 -17.14 32.50 2.25
N GLY A 450 -17.90 32.96 3.25
CA GLY A 450 -17.65 34.20 3.99
C GLY A 450 -17.99 35.46 3.18
N SER A 451 -18.04 36.61 3.84
CA SER A 451 -18.36 37.90 3.22
C SER A 451 -17.44 39.02 3.73
N LYS A 452 -17.51 40.20 3.11
CA LYS A 452 -16.84 41.40 3.62
C LYS A 452 -17.40 41.73 5.00
N GLY A 453 -16.51 41.95 5.96
CA GLY A 453 -16.87 42.18 7.37
C GLY A 453 -16.96 40.90 8.21
N ASP A 454 -16.88 39.72 7.59
CA ASP A 454 -16.69 38.46 8.31
C ASP A 454 -15.23 38.35 8.79
N ASN A 455 -15.05 37.99 10.05
CA ASN A 455 -13.75 37.83 10.69
C ASN A 455 -13.29 36.37 10.76
N ASP A 456 -13.99 35.44 10.10
CA ASP A 456 -13.55 34.04 10.01
C ASP A 456 -12.32 33.88 9.10
N PRO A 457 -11.13 33.57 9.65
CA PRO A 457 -9.92 33.34 8.86
C PRO A 457 -9.99 32.02 8.06
N GLN A 458 -10.94 31.14 8.37
CA GLN A 458 -11.12 29.85 7.71
C GLN A 458 -12.09 29.88 6.53
N SER A 459 -12.76 31.01 6.30
CA SER A 459 -13.66 31.19 5.14
C SER A 459 -12.89 31.14 3.81
N ALA A 460 -13.57 30.73 2.75
CA ALA A 460 -12.99 30.66 1.41
C ALA A 460 -12.49 32.03 0.94
N ARG A 461 -13.24 33.10 1.25
CA ARG A 461 -12.85 34.48 1.00
C ARG A 461 -11.54 34.85 1.68
N SER A 462 -11.43 34.64 3.00
CA SER A 462 -10.22 34.99 3.76
C SER A 462 -8.98 34.26 3.26
N LYS A 463 -9.10 32.94 3.01
CA LYS A 463 -7.98 32.16 2.45
C LYS A 463 -7.59 32.59 1.04
N THR A 464 -8.58 32.87 0.18
CA THR A 464 -8.33 33.31 -1.20
C THR A 464 -7.64 34.67 -1.23
N ILE A 465 -8.11 35.65 -0.44
CA ILE A 465 -7.47 36.97 -0.35
C ILE A 465 -6.05 36.86 0.23
N ALA A 466 -5.85 36.03 1.25
CA ALA A 466 -4.52 35.81 1.82
C ALA A 466 -3.54 35.25 0.78
N PHE A 467 -3.97 34.26 -0.01
CA PHE A 467 -3.18 33.69 -1.10
C PHE A 467 -2.95 34.69 -2.24
N GLN A 468 -3.95 35.53 -2.55
CA GLN A 468 -3.84 36.54 -3.58
C GLN A 468 -2.84 37.65 -3.22
N ASN A 469 -2.74 37.99 -1.94
CA ASN A 469 -1.80 38.98 -1.42
C ASN A 469 -0.37 38.42 -1.26
N ASP A 470 -0.24 37.13 -0.95
CA ASP A 470 1.05 36.45 -0.74
C ASP A 470 0.92 34.97 -1.17
N ASP A 471 1.47 34.63 -2.34
CA ASP A 471 1.39 33.29 -2.94
C ASP A 471 2.21 32.23 -2.21
N ARG A 472 2.97 32.62 -1.17
CA ARG A 472 3.59 31.73 -0.20
C ARG A 472 2.61 31.20 0.85
N LYS A 473 1.44 31.82 0.98
CA LYS A 473 0.36 31.28 1.82
C LYS A 473 -0.22 30.02 1.16
N PRO A 474 -0.90 29.15 1.93
CA PRO A 474 -1.57 27.99 1.35
C PRO A 474 -2.66 28.43 0.35
N ALA A 475 -2.74 27.72 -0.78
CA ALA A 475 -3.85 27.89 -1.72
C ALA A 475 -5.20 27.62 -1.03
N PRO A 476 -6.30 28.24 -1.47
CA PRO A 476 -7.62 28.06 -0.86
C PRO A 476 -8.22 26.66 -1.08
N ILE A 477 -7.65 25.89 -2.01
CA ILE A 477 -7.97 24.47 -2.25
C ILE A 477 -6.70 23.63 -2.08
N PRO A 478 -6.81 22.34 -1.75
CA PRO A 478 -5.65 21.49 -1.52
C PRO A 478 -5.11 20.89 -2.83
N LEU A 479 -4.92 21.73 -3.85
CA LEU A 479 -4.26 21.41 -5.11
C LEU A 479 -3.31 22.56 -5.45
N GLU A 480 -2.06 22.24 -5.75
CA GLU A 480 -1.04 23.24 -6.11
C GLU A 480 -0.91 23.42 -7.63
N ASN A 481 -1.25 22.39 -8.39
CA ASN A 481 -1.13 22.35 -9.84
C ASN A 481 -2.48 22.02 -10.49
N CYS A 482 -2.67 22.52 -11.71
CA CYS A 482 -3.81 22.21 -12.55
C CYS A 482 -3.88 20.70 -12.81
N PRO A 483 -4.98 20.01 -12.45
CA PRO A 483 -5.09 18.56 -12.63
C PRO A 483 -5.28 18.14 -14.10
N TRP A 484 -5.35 19.10 -15.03
CA TRP A 484 -5.45 18.83 -16.46
C TRP A 484 -4.13 18.96 -17.21
N CYS A 485 -3.41 20.06 -16.99
CA CYS A 485 -2.16 20.35 -17.73
C CYS A 485 -0.90 20.39 -16.86
N GLY A 486 -1.01 20.28 -15.54
CA GLY A 486 0.14 20.32 -14.62
C GLY A 486 0.66 21.73 -14.26
N GLU A 487 0.15 22.81 -14.88
CA GLU A 487 0.59 24.18 -14.57
C GLU A 487 0.32 24.54 -13.09
N LYS A 488 1.33 25.12 -12.43
CA LYS A 488 1.20 25.61 -11.05
C LYS A 488 0.17 26.74 -10.94
N PHE A 489 -0.73 26.64 -9.96
CA PHE A 489 -1.68 27.70 -9.67
C PHE A 489 -1.00 28.96 -9.12
N ARG A 490 -1.55 30.12 -9.47
CA ARG A 490 -1.09 31.44 -9.01
C ARG A 490 -2.27 32.23 -8.43
N PRO A 491 -2.06 33.37 -7.76
CA PRO A 491 -3.14 34.22 -7.25
C PRO A 491 -4.36 34.38 -8.17
N GLN A 492 -4.14 34.61 -9.47
CA GLN A 492 -5.21 34.85 -10.45
C GLN A 492 -5.96 33.57 -10.87
N SER A 493 -5.48 32.39 -10.47
CA SER A 493 -6.18 31.12 -10.67
C SER A 493 -7.45 31.01 -9.83
N PHE A 494 -7.56 31.77 -8.74
CA PHE A 494 -8.67 31.68 -7.80
C PHE A 494 -9.56 32.92 -7.87
N GLN A 495 -10.84 32.73 -8.17
CA GLN A 495 -11.80 33.80 -8.41
C GLN A 495 -13.01 33.67 -7.51
N LEU A 496 -13.25 34.70 -6.71
CA LEU A 496 -14.43 34.83 -5.84
C LEU A 496 -15.60 35.39 -6.64
N MET A 497 -16.63 34.56 -6.85
CA MET A 497 -17.78 34.88 -7.69
C MET A 497 -19.04 35.11 -6.86
N PRO A 498 -19.92 36.06 -7.23
CA PRO A 498 -19.77 37.00 -8.35
C PRO A 498 -18.76 38.12 -8.07
N ASN A 499 -18.41 38.35 -6.80
CA ASN A 499 -17.41 39.32 -6.39
C ASN A 499 -16.81 38.96 -5.02
N ALA A 500 -15.71 39.63 -4.65
CA ALA A 500 -15.02 39.39 -3.38
C ALA A 500 -15.76 39.92 -2.13
N ASN A 501 -16.84 40.70 -2.26
CA ASN A 501 -17.56 41.24 -1.10
C ASN A 501 -18.62 40.27 -0.58
N ALA A 502 -19.34 39.60 -1.47
CA ALA A 502 -20.35 38.60 -1.13
C ALA A 502 -20.23 37.40 -2.08
N PRO A 503 -19.13 36.64 -2.00
CA PRO A 503 -18.93 35.50 -2.87
C PRO A 503 -19.87 34.35 -2.50
N THR A 504 -20.44 33.73 -3.53
CA THR A 504 -21.26 32.52 -3.43
C THR A 504 -20.58 31.32 -4.07
N ASP A 505 -19.45 31.51 -4.76
CA ASP A 505 -18.68 30.44 -5.41
C ASP A 505 -17.18 30.79 -5.49
N LEU A 506 -16.33 29.77 -5.49
CA LEU A 506 -14.88 29.88 -5.67
C LEU A 506 -14.50 29.15 -6.97
N ARG A 507 -14.33 29.92 -8.05
CA ARG A 507 -13.93 29.36 -9.34
C ARG A 507 -12.43 29.24 -9.45
N VAL A 508 -11.98 28.14 -10.05
CA VAL A 508 -10.57 27.85 -10.28
C VAL A 508 -10.31 27.80 -11.78
N VAL A 509 -9.35 28.59 -12.27
CA VAL A 509 -8.96 28.63 -13.69
C VAL A 509 -7.46 28.39 -13.85
N CYS A 510 -7.09 27.70 -14.92
CA CYS A 510 -5.69 27.56 -15.30
C CYS A 510 -5.20 28.81 -16.04
N LEU A 511 -4.00 29.29 -15.70
CA LEU A 511 -3.38 30.45 -16.36
C LEU A 511 -2.54 30.07 -17.59
N ASN A 512 -2.30 28.78 -17.82
CA ASN A 512 -1.70 28.31 -19.05
C ASN A 512 -2.66 28.54 -20.21
N ARG A 513 -2.25 29.39 -21.17
CA ARG A 513 -3.06 29.76 -22.34
C ARG A 513 -3.35 28.59 -23.29
N ARG A 514 -2.61 27.49 -23.18
CA ARG A 514 -2.82 26.25 -23.95
C ARG A 514 -3.72 25.24 -23.24
N CYS A 515 -4.17 25.52 -22.01
CA CYS A 515 -5.04 24.64 -21.25
C CYS A 515 -6.50 24.82 -21.65
N ASP A 516 -7.25 23.70 -21.77
CA ASP A 516 -8.69 23.72 -22.06
C ASP A 516 -9.52 24.43 -20.96
N PHE A 517 -9.00 24.47 -19.72
CA PHE A 517 -9.64 25.07 -18.55
C PHE A 517 -9.04 26.45 -18.20
N THR A 518 -9.03 27.35 -19.17
CA THR A 518 -8.54 28.72 -19.02
C THR A 518 -9.62 29.75 -19.32
N ARG A 519 -9.40 31.01 -18.89
CA ARG A 519 -10.32 32.14 -19.12
C ARG A 519 -11.74 31.87 -18.62
N ASN A 520 -12.69 31.66 -19.53
CA ASN A 520 -14.10 31.50 -19.23
C ASN A 520 -14.48 30.05 -18.86
N GLN A 521 -13.57 29.09 -19.08
CA GLN A 521 -13.77 27.69 -18.72
C GLN A 521 -13.03 27.39 -17.40
N SER A 522 -13.78 27.26 -16.31
CA SER A 522 -13.22 26.90 -15.00
C SER A 522 -13.02 25.39 -14.88
N LEU A 523 -12.03 24.99 -14.09
CA LEU A 523 -11.87 23.62 -13.65
C LEU A 523 -13.13 23.18 -12.88
N PRO A 524 -13.63 21.95 -13.11
CA PRO A 524 -14.89 21.48 -12.53
C PRO A 524 -14.71 20.97 -11.09
N ILE A 525 -14.13 21.79 -10.21
CA ILE A 525 -13.72 21.42 -8.86
C ILE A 525 -14.41 22.32 -7.84
N LEU A 526 -15.13 21.69 -6.90
CA LEU A 526 -15.78 22.35 -5.78
C LEU A 526 -15.10 21.93 -4.48
N ALA A 527 -14.47 22.89 -3.81
CA ALA A 527 -13.71 22.63 -2.58
C ALA A 527 -14.28 23.39 -1.38
N VAL A 528 -15.45 24.01 -1.49
CA VAL A 528 -16.12 24.71 -0.39
C VAL A 528 -17.49 24.08 -0.18
N ASP A 529 -17.82 23.73 1.06
CA ASP A 529 -19.07 23.03 1.41
C ASP A 529 -20.33 23.73 0.87
N GLU A 530 -20.47 25.05 1.08
CA GLU A 530 -21.65 25.82 0.66
C GLU A 530 -21.94 25.65 -0.86
N PRO A 531 -20.99 25.89 -1.78
CA PRO A 531 -21.13 25.52 -3.19
C PRO A 531 -21.38 24.03 -3.45
N ILE A 532 -20.75 23.12 -2.70
CA ILE A 532 -20.93 21.66 -2.89
C ILE A 532 -22.40 21.26 -2.66
N TYR A 533 -23.01 21.75 -1.57
CA TYR A 533 -24.42 21.45 -1.26
C TYR A 533 -25.39 21.98 -2.31
N ARG A 534 -25.08 23.14 -2.90
CA ARG A 534 -25.92 23.78 -3.91
C ARG A 534 -25.71 23.21 -5.31
N ARG A 535 -24.46 23.04 -5.76
CA ARG A 535 -24.16 22.64 -7.14
C ARG A 535 -24.29 21.13 -7.38
N LEU A 536 -24.22 20.34 -6.31
CA LEU A 536 -24.35 18.88 -6.31
C LEU A 536 -23.40 18.21 -7.32
N PRO A 537 -22.07 18.21 -7.03
CA PRO A 537 -21.11 17.59 -7.92
C PRO A 537 -21.44 16.10 -8.10
N CYS A 538 -21.31 15.62 -9.33
CA CYS A 538 -21.65 14.25 -9.69
C CYS A 538 -20.72 13.21 -9.03
N PHE A 539 -19.51 13.63 -8.66
CA PHE A 539 -18.51 12.85 -7.94
C PHE A 539 -18.13 13.59 -6.65
N LEU A 540 -18.22 12.92 -5.49
CA LEU A 540 -17.86 13.52 -4.20
C LEU A 540 -16.80 12.68 -3.51
N ILE A 541 -15.69 13.32 -3.13
CA ILE A 541 -14.71 12.76 -2.21
C ILE A 541 -15.07 13.22 -0.81
N ALA A 542 -15.36 12.29 0.09
CA ALA A 542 -15.77 12.55 1.45
C ALA A 542 -14.93 11.82 2.49
N THR A 543 -14.76 12.44 3.65
CA THR A 543 -14.15 11.82 4.83
C THR A 543 -15.17 11.58 5.93
N VAL A 544 -14.94 10.54 6.74
CA VAL A 544 -15.87 10.09 7.79
C VAL A 544 -16.28 11.21 8.77
N ASP A 545 -15.39 12.15 9.05
CA ASP A 545 -15.66 13.27 9.96
C ASP A 545 -16.78 14.19 9.46
N LYS A 546 -17.02 14.28 8.15
CA LYS A 546 -18.15 15.04 7.60
C LYS A 546 -19.48 14.32 7.72
N PHE A 547 -19.48 12.99 7.81
CA PHE A 547 -20.71 12.22 8.04
C PHE A 547 -21.32 12.52 9.42
N ALA A 548 -20.51 12.94 10.39
CA ALA A 548 -21.01 13.44 11.67
C ALA A 548 -21.86 14.73 11.54
N ALA A 549 -21.69 15.50 10.46
CA ALA A 549 -22.44 16.73 10.22
C ALA A 549 -23.83 16.49 9.58
N MET A 550 -24.12 15.28 9.08
CA MET A 550 -25.38 14.97 8.39
C MET A 550 -26.63 15.30 9.21
N PRO A 551 -26.72 14.97 10.52
CA PRO A 551 -27.92 15.29 11.30
C PRO A 551 -28.13 16.79 11.55
N TRP A 552 -27.08 17.60 11.42
CA TRP A 552 -27.08 19.02 11.79
C TRP A 552 -27.17 19.95 10.59
N THR A 553 -26.86 19.46 9.38
CA THR A 553 -26.75 20.27 8.16
C THR A 553 -27.81 19.84 7.16
N GLY A 554 -28.98 20.48 7.18
CA GLY A 554 -30.13 20.09 6.35
C GLY A 554 -29.82 20.05 4.84
N GLN A 555 -28.90 20.89 4.35
CA GLN A 555 -28.49 20.92 2.95
C GLN A 555 -27.82 19.62 2.47
N VAL A 556 -27.30 18.80 3.38
CA VAL A 556 -26.73 17.48 3.06
C VAL A 556 -27.78 16.55 2.44
N GLY A 557 -29.07 16.74 2.75
CA GLY A 557 -30.16 16.00 2.13
C GLY A 557 -30.14 16.06 0.59
N ALA A 558 -29.61 17.14 0.02
CA ALA A 558 -29.54 17.34 -1.42
C ALA A 558 -28.63 16.33 -2.13
N PHE A 559 -27.61 15.77 -1.45
CA PHE A 559 -26.77 14.69 -1.98
C PHE A 559 -27.57 13.41 -2.27
N PHE A 560 -28.70 13.21 -1.60
CA PHE A 560 -29.54 12.03 -1.70
C PHE A 560 -30.79 12.28 -2.54
N GLY A 561 -30.76 13.32 -3.39
CA GLY A 561 -31.88 13.69 -4.25
C GLY A 561 -33.04 14.37 -3.51
N ARG A 562 -32.87 14.82 -2.26
CA ARG A 562 -33.88 15.60 -1.51
C ARG A 562 -33.89 17.06 -1.95
N VAL A 563 -34.12 17.27 -3.24
CA VAL A 563 -34.24 18.57 -3.90
C VAL A 563 -35.55 18.63 -4.69
N ASP A 564 -36.22 19.77 -4.60
CA ASP A 564 -37.49 20.02 -5.28
C ASP A 564 -37.42 21.24 -6.22
N ARG A 565 -36.34 22.03 -6.13
CA ARG A 565 -36.15 23.24 -6.93
C ARG A 565 -34.72 23.35 -7.47
N TYR A 566 -34.55 24.09 -8.55
CA TYR A 566 -33.25 24.38 -9.16
C TYR A 566 -33.21 25.72 -9.89
N ASP A 567 -32.03 26.26 -10.08
CA ASP A 567 -31.71 27.38 -10.95
C ASP A 567 -30.61 26.92 -11.94
N PRO A 568 -30.78 27.09 -13.27
CA PRO A 568 -29.79 26.71 -14.28
C PRO A 568 -28.39 27.29 -14.11
N HIS A 569 -28.24 28.40 -13.39
CA HIS A 569 -26.98 29.12 -13.21
C HIS A 569 -26.41 29.01 -11.80
N ASP A 570 -27.26 28.83 -10.77
CA ASP A 570 -26.83 28.80 -9.37
C ASP A 570 -26.76 27.38 -8.77
N GLY A 571 -27.77 26.53 -8.97
CA GLY A 571 -27.79 25.14 -8.49
C GLY A 571 -29.14 24.64 -7.98
N PHE A 572 -29.11 23.68 -7.07
CA PHE A 572 -30.27 22.97 -6.56
C PHE A 572 -30.59 23.35 -5.13
N TYR A 573 -31.87 23.29 -4.79
CA TYR A 573 -32.38 23.66 -3.48
C TYR A 573 -33.36 22.60 -2.99
N GLY A 574 -33.29 22.35 -1.69
CA GLY A 574 -34.19 21.43 -0.99
C GLY A 574 -35.18 22.16 -0.08
N PRO A 575 -35.93 21.41 0.74
CA PRO A 575 -36.99 21.93 1.60
C PRO A 575 -36.55 22.99 2.62
N CYS A 576 -35.25 23.08 2.91
CA CYS A 576 -34.66 24.10 3.79
C CYS A 576 -34.49 25.47 3.12
N GLU A 577 -34.70 25.58 1.80
CA GLU A 577 -34.45 26.79 0.99
C GLU A 577 -35.63 27.10 0.04
N LYS A 578 -36.83 27.29 0.61
CA LYS A 578 -38.11 27.32 -0.12
C LYS A 578 -38.28 28.45 -1.15
N ASP A 579 -37.56 29.56 -1.00
CA ASP A 579 -37.75 30.77 -1.80
C ASP A 579 -36.78 30.91 -2.99
N LYS A 580 -36.01 29.85 -3.32
CA LYS A 580 -34.99 29.88 -4.37
C LYS A 580 -35.31 28.96 -5.55
N GLY A 581 -34.86 29.35 -6.75
CA GLY A 581 -34.99 28.56 -7.97
C GLY A 581 -36.43 28.33 -8.43
N ARG A 582 -36.61 27.42 -9.38
CA ARG A 582 -37.89 26.97 -9.96
C ARG A 582 -38.08 25.46 -9.73
N PRO A 583 -39.32 24.93 -9.78
CA PRO A 583 -39.57 23.50 -9.60
C PRO A 583 -38.73 22.62 -10.53
N LEU A 584 -38.18 21.53 -9.99
CA LEU A 584 -37.47 20.51 -10.76
C LEU A 584 -38.45 19.75 -11.68
N PRO A 585 -38.08 19.50 -12.95
CA PRO A 585 -38.95 18.78 -13.88
C PRO A 585 -39.09 17.30 -13.50
N ALA A 586 -38.09 16.73 -12.84
CA ALA A 586 -38.09 15.38 -12.30
C ALA A 586 -37.18 15.32 -11.07
N ALA A 587 -37.48 14.39 -10.16
CA ALA A 587 -36.66 14.17 -8.98
C ALA A 587 -35.26 13.70 -9.34
N LEU A 588 -34.25 14.20 -8.63
CA LEU A 588 -32.88 13.71 -8.76
C LEU A 588 -32.75 12.34 -8.08
N GLN A 589 -31.88 11.50 -8.62
CA GLN A 589 -31.61 10.19 -8.03
C GLN A 589 -30.57 10.32 -6.91
N PRO A 590 -30.62 9.46 -5.87
CA PRO A 590 -29.52 9.34 -4.91
C PRO A 590 -28.24 8.78 -5.59
N PRO A 591 -27.12 8.68 -4.86
CA PRO A 591 -25.89 8.08 -5.37
C PRO A 591 -26.09 6.65 -5.89
N ASP A 592 -25.52 6.34 -7.05
CA ASP A 592 -25.59 5.02 -7.69
C ASP A 592 -24.48 4.09 -7.20
N LEU A 593 -23.28 4.65 -7.00
CA LEU A 593 -22.06 3.94 -6.67
C LEU A 593 -21.39 4.57 -5.44
N ILE A 594 -21.08 3.74 -4.46
CA ILE A 594 -20.27 4.12 -3.31
C ILE A 594 -18.94 3.36 -3.37
N ILE A 595 -17.84 4.10 -3.28
CA ILE A 595 -16.47 3.57 -3.33
C ILE A 595 -15.85 3.74 -1.94
N GLN A 596 -15.46 2.63 -1.31
CA GLN A 596 -14.62 2.66 -0.11
C GLN A 596 -13.17 2.35 -0.47
N ASP A 597 -12.28 3.33 -0.37
CA ASP A 597 -10.85 3.09 -0.53
C ASP A 597 -10.19 2.80 0.83
N GLU A 598 -9.15 1.97 0.83
CA GLU A 598 -8.41 1.55 2.01
C GLU A 598 -9.28 1.03 3.17
N LEU A 599 -10.18 0.08 2.86
CA LEU A 599 -11.13 -0.51 3.80
C LEU A 599 -10.48 -1.02 5.09
N HIS A 600 -9.26 -1.56 5.02
CA HIS A 600 -8.51 -2.07 6.18
C HIS A 600 -8.23 -1.02 7.26
N LEU A 601 -8.28 0.27 6.91
CA LEU A 601 -8.11 1.35 7.88
C LEU A 601 -9.37 1.54 8.74
N ILE A 602 -10.56 1.12 8.29
CA ILE A 602 -11.83 1.21 9.03
C ILE A 602 -11.99 -0.02 9.93
N SER A 603 -11.20 -0.10 11.00
CA SER A 603 -11.25 -1.22 11.94
C SER A 603 -11.30 -0.75 13.41
N GLY A 604 -11.56 -1.70 14.32
CA GLY A 604 -11.61 -1.43 15.75
C GLY A 604 -12.66 -0.38 16.14
N PRO A 605 -12.35 0.53 17.09
CA PRO A 605 -13.29 1.55 17.56
C PRO A 605 -13.80 2.49 16.47
N MET A 606 -12.95 2.82 15.49
CA MET A 606 -13.35 3.69 14.37
C MET A 606 -14.39 3.00 13.49
N GLY A 607 -14.22 1.70 13.23
CA GLY A 607 -15.20 0.91 12.47
C GLY A 607 -16.58 0.89 13.12
N THR A 608 -16.64 0.73 14.44
CA THR A 608 -17.92 0.75 15.18
C THR A 608 -18.68 2.06 15.00
N MET A 609 -18.00 3.22 15.08
CA MET A 609 -18.66 4.51 14.85
C MET A 609 -19.07 4.70 13.38
N VAL A 610 -18.21 4.30 12.44
CA VAL A 610 -18.50 4.41 11.01
C VAL A 610 -19.74 3.61 10.63
N GLY A 611 -19.92 2.39 11.18
CA GLY A 611 -21.10 1.55 10.89
C GLY A 611 -22.45 2.24 11.16
N LEU A 612 -22.51 3.15 12.15
CA LEU A 612 -23.72 3.95 12.42
C LEU A 612 -24.03 4.93 11.28
N TYR A 613 -23.01 5.65 10.80
CA TYR A 613 -23.17 6.58 9.67
C TYR A 613 -23.48 5.83 8.38
N GLU A 614 -22.85 4.67 8.17
CA GLU A 614 -23.08 3.83 7.00
C GLU A 614 -24.52 3.32 6.91
N SER A 615 -25.12 2.95 8.04
CA SER A 615 -26.53 2.57 8.09
C SER A 615 -27.45 3.71 7.65
N ALA A 616 -27.16 4.95 8.07
CA ALA A 616 -27.91 6.13 7.65
C ALA A 616 -27.69 6.46 6.17
N LEU A 617 -26.45 6.40 5.70
CA LEU A 617 -26.09 6.63 4.29
C LEU A 617 -26.78 5.62 3.36
N ASP A 618 -26.78 4.35 3.73
CA ASP A 618 -27.41 3.30 2.93
C ASP A 618 -28.94 3.51 2.83
N GLU A 619 -29.59 3.92 3.92
CA GLU A 619 -31.02 4.26 3.91
C GLU A 619 -31.30 5.50 3.05
N LEU A 620 -30.50 6.57 3.21
CA LEU A 620 -30.67 7.81 2.46
C LEU A 620 -30.40 7.62 0.96
N CYS A 621 -29.48 6.72 0.60
CA CYS A 621 -29.21 6.34 -0.79
C CYS A 621 -30.25 5.36 -1.36
N SER A 622 -31.08 4.75 -0.52
CA SER A 622 -32.07 3.76 -0.98
C SER A 622 -33.30 4.44 -1.59
N ARG A 623 -33.87 3.81 -2.61
CA ARG A 623 -35.12 4.26 -3.25
C ARG A 623 -36.06 3.10 -3.54
N MET A 624 -37.35 3.39 -3.62
CA MET A 624 -38.35 2.42 -4.05
C MET A 624 -38.53 2.50 -5.56
N ILE A 625 -38.32 1.39 -6.25
CA ILE A 625 -38.63 1.21 -7.68
C ILE A 625 -39.52 -0.02 -7.79
N ASP A 626 -40.71 0.14 -8.37
CA ASP A 626 -41.68 -0.95 -8.56
C ASP A 626 -41.98 -1.76 -7.29
N GLY A 627 -42.11 -1.05 -6.16
CA GLY A 627 -42.37 -1.66 -4.84
C GLY A 627 -41.18 -2.38 -4.21
N LYS A 628 -40.00 -2.38 -4.84
CA LYS A 628 -38.77 -2.97 -4.31
C LYS A 628 -37.78 -1.90 -3.88
N LYS A 629 -37.14 -2.13 -2.73
CA LYS A 629 -36.06 -1.27 -2.23
C LYS A 629 -34.79 -1.52 -3.05
N VAL A 630 -34.30 -0.47 -3.70
CA VAL A 630 -33.04 -0.46 -4.46
C VAL A 630 -32.01 0.30 -3.65
N ARG A 631 -30.97 -0.40 -3.23
CA ARG A 631 -29.83 0.14 -2.46
C ARG A 631 -28.71 0.60 -3.42
N PRO A 632 -27.76 1.45 -2.99
CA PRO A 632 -26.59 1.78 -3.81
C PRO A 632 -25.69 0.57 -4.04
N LYS A 633 -24.96 0.55 -5.16
CA LYS A 633 -23.88 -0.42 -5.40
C LYS A 633 -22.66 0.01 -4.58
N ILE A 634 -22.04 -0.93 -3.86
CA ILE A 634 -20.85 -0.66 -3.06
C ILE A 634 -19.68 -1.44 -3.64
N ILE A 635 -18.57 -0.74 -3.87
CA ILE A 635 -17.27 -1.36 -4.12
C ILE A 635 -16.28 -0.93 -3.05
N ALA A 636 -15.35 -1.80 -2.72
CA ALA A 636 -14.31 -1.53 -1.76
C ALA A 636 -12.93 -1.87 -2.33
N SER A 637 -11.90 -1.22 -1.80
CA SER A 637 -10.50 -1.40 -2.17
C SER A 637 -9.69 -1.59 -0.89
N THR A 638 -8.78 -2.57 -0.88
CA THR A 638 -7.93 -2.84 0.28
C THR A 638 -6.55 -3.37 -0.10
N ALA A 639 -5.57 -3.19 0.79
CA ALA A 639 -4.27 -3.83 0.72
C ALA A 639 -4.22 -5.15 1.52
N THR A 640 -5.21 -5.42 2.38
CA THR A 640 -5.28 -6.63 3.23
C THR A 640 -6.72 -7.16 3.31
N VAL A 641 -6.91 -8.48 3.37
CA VAL A 641 -8.24 -9.14 3.26
C VAL A 641 -8.62 -9.91 4.52
N ARG A 642 -7.96 -9.65 5.65
CA ARG A 642 -8.23 -10.41 6.87
C ARG A 642 -9.65 -10.15 7.38
N ARG A 643 -10.44 -11.21 7.56
CA ARG A 643 -11.86 -11.15 8.01
C ARG A 643 -12.72 -10.12 7.26
N ALA A 644 -12.47 -9.96 5.95
CA ALA A 644 -13.13 -8.94 5.14
C ALA A 644 -14.66 -9.08 5.13
N GLU A 645 -15.18 -10.31 5.08
CA GLU A 645 -16.64 -10.58 5.08
C GLU A 645 -17.31 -10.04 6.34
N SER A 646 -16.77 -10.37 7.53
CA SER A 646 -17.31 -9.89 8.80
C SER A 646 -17.18 -8.36 8.94
N GLN A 647 -16.07 -7.78 8.47
CA GLN A 647 -15.87 -6.34 8.50
C GLN A 647 -16.89 -5.61 7.61
N ILE A 648 -17.10 -6.10 6.38
CA ILE A 648 -18.07 -5.53 5.42
C ILE A 648 -19.49 -5.67 5.94
N GLN A 649 -19.85 -6.83 6.50
CA GLN A 649 -21.16 -7.02 7.08
C GLN A 649 -21.41 -6.03 8.22
N ALA A 650 -20.44 -5.86 9.13
CA ALA A 650 -20.54 -4.93 10.24
C ALA A 650 -20.61 -3.46 9.81
N LEU A 651 -19.94 -3.09 8.71
CA LEU A 651 -19.89 -1.70 8.23
C LEU A 651 -21.07 -1.35 7.32
N PHE A 652 -21.35 -2.17 6.30
CA PHE A 652 -22.28 -1.83 5.22
C PHE A 652 -23.62 -2.56 5.30
N ASN A 653 -23.81 -3.44 6.29
CA ASN A 653 -25.00 -4.28 6.42
C ASN A 653 -25.32 -5.02 5.10
N ARG A 654 -24.28 -5.63 4.52
CA ARG A 654 -24.32 -6.47 3.31
C ARG A 654 -23.85 -7.86 3.67
N ARG A 655 -24.58 -8.88 3.22
CA ARG A 655 -24.29 -10.29 3.53
C ARG A 655 -23.30 -10.89 2.54
N ASP A 656 -23.35 -10.46 1.28
CA ASP A 656 -22.55 -11.02 0.20
C ASP A 656 -21.35 -10.13 -0.11
N VAL A 657 -20.17 -10.75 -0.12
CA VAL A 657 -18.89 -10.12 -0.48
C VAL A 657 -18.22 -10.99 -1.52
N ASP A 658 -17.74 -10.37 -2.59
CA ASP A 658 -16.90 -11.05 -3.58
C ASP A 658 -15.52 -10.38 -3.63
N ILE A 659 -14.47 -11.19 -3.46
CA ILE A 659 -13.08 -10.72 -3.46
C ILE A 659 -12.55 -10.88 -4.88
N PHE A 660 -12.11 -9.78 -5.49
CA PHE A 660 -11.61 -9.79 -6.85
C PHE A 660 -10.17 -9.25 -6.94
N PRO A 661 -9.27 -9.93 -7.68
CA PRO A 661 -9.44 -11.25 -8.27
C PRO A 661 -9.68 -12.36 -7.24
N PRO A 662 -10.47 -13.40 -7.58
CA PRO A 662 -10.63 -14.56 -6.71
C PRO A 662 -9.26 -15.23 -6.47
N PRO A 663 -8.90 -15.57 -5.23
CA PRO A 663 -7.64 -16.23 -4.96
C PRO A 663 -7.62 -17.63 -5.60
N GLY A 664 -6.52 -17.96 -6.26
CA GLY A 664 -6.27 -19.31 -6.78
C GLY A 664 -5.75 -20.26 -5.69
N PRO A 665 -5.71 -21.58 -5.98
CA PRO A 665 -5.07 -22.56 -5.10
C PRO A 665 -3.56 -22.33 -4.92
N ASP A 666 -2.90 -21.65 -5.87
CA ASP A 666 -1.50 -21.23 -5.78
C ASP A 666 -1.45 -19.71 -5.50
N ARG A 667 -0.59 -19.29 -4.57
CA ARG A 667 -0.35 -17.86 -4.28
C ARG A 667 0.38 -17.12 -5.41
N ARG A 668 1.05 -17.86 -6.31
CA ARG A 668 1.88 -17.30 -7.38
C ARG A 668 1.12 -17.02 -8.67
N ASP A 669 -0.11 -17.53 -8.80
CA ASP A 669 -0.92 -17.40 -10.00
C ASP A 669 -2.41 -17.29 -9.65
N SER A 670 -3.03 -16.16 -10.04
CA SER A 670 -4.46 -15.93 -9.91
C SER A 670 -5.15 -15.68 -11.26
N PHE A 671 -4.51 -16.04 -12.38
CA PHE A 671 -4.84 -15.66 -13.76
C PHE A 671 -4.69 -14.17 -14.06
N PHE A 672 -5.11 -13.31 -13.14
CA PHE A 672 -5.06 -11.86 -13.26
C PHE A 672 -3.74 -11.25 -12.77
N ALA A 673 -3.04 -11.97 -11.89
CA ALA A 673 -1.73 -11.61 -11.38
C ALA A 673 -0.78 -12.82 -11.47
N GLU A 674 0.48 -12.52 -11.77
CA GLU A 674 1.59 -13.46 -11.74
C GLU A 674 2.66 -12.96 -10.77
N THR A 675 3.19 -13.87 -9.96
CA THR A 675 4.37 -13.58 -9.14
C THR A 675 5.61 -13.78 -10.00
N HIS A 676 6.43 -12.73 -10.08
CA HIS A 676 7.69 -12.77 -10.82
C HIS A 676 8.76 -13.43 -9.97
N PRO A 677 9.45 -14.48 -10.49
CA PRO A 677 10.60 -15.04 -9.79
C PRO A 677 11.72 -13.99 -9.71
N ALA A 678 12.63 -14.16 -8.75
CA ALA A 678 13.75 -13.23 -8.53
C ALA A 678 14.61 -12.95 -9.78
N GLY A 679 14.69 -13.90 -10.71
CA GLY A 679 15.39 -13.72 -12.00
C GLY A 679 14.67 -12.85 -13.03
N LYS A 680 13.37 -12.59 -12.87
CA LYS A 680 12.56 -11.74 -13.76
C LYS A 680 12.41 -10.31 -13.22
N SER A 681 12.32 -10.17 -11.90
CA SER A 681 12.22 -8.88 -11.23
C SER A 681 12.87 -8.93 -9.85
N TYR A 682 13.47 -7.82 -9.42
CA TYR A 682 14.08 -7.74 -8.09
C TYR A 682 13.02 -7.84 -6.98
N PRO A 683 13.14 -8.83 -6.07
CA PRO A 683 12.24 -8.93 -4.93
C PRO A 683 12.53 -7.85 -3.89
N ARG A 684 11.57 -7.59 -3.00
CA ARG A 684 11.81 -6.74 -1.82
C ARG A 684 12.49 -7.56 -0.74
N LEU A 685 13.67 -7.10 -0.29
CA LEU A 685 14.38 -7.73 0.82
C LEU A 685 13.96 -7.13 2.15
N TYR A 686 13.37 -7.96 3.01
CA TYR A 686 13.07 -7.63 4.40
C TYR A 686 14.19 -8.17 5.30
N LEU A 687 14.75 -7.31 6.16
CA LEU A 687 15.77 -7.67 7.14
C LEU A 687 15.24 -7.45 8.55
N GLY A 688 15.36 -8.46 9.40
CA GLY A 688 15.05 -8.35 10.83
C GLY A 688 16.28 -7.95 11.62
N LEU A 689 16.16 -6.95 12.49
CA LEU A 689 17.24 -6.54 13.39
C LEU A 689 16.78 -6.69 14.84
N ALA A 690 17.35 -7.68 15.53
CA ALA A 690 17.11 -7.92 16.95
C ALA A 690 18.38 -7.61 17.76
N ALA A 691 18.33 -6.60 18.61
CA ALA A 691 19.43 -6.23 19.50
C ALA A 691 18.96 -6.24 20.97
N GLN A 692 18.94 -7.43 21.56
CA GLN A 692 18.54 -7.61 22.95
C GLN A 692 19.38 -6.73 23.89
N GLY A 693 18.74 -6.12 24.89
CA GLY A 693 19.41 -5.24 25.85
C GLY A 693 19.83 -3.87 25.30
N ARG A 694 19.47 -3.52 24.06
CA ARG A 694 19.69 -2.19 23.47
C ARG A 694 18.36 -1.50 23.21
N SER A 695 18.33 -0.17 23.35
CA SER A 695 17.15 0.61 23.00
C SER A 695 16.94 0.64 21.49
N LEU A 696 15.69 0.64 21.04
CA LEU A 696 15.34 0.72 19.62
C LEU A 696 15.96 1.94 18.93
N LYS A 697 16.10 3.06 19.66
CA LYS A 697 16.76 4.28 19.21
C LYS A 697 18.21 4.06 18.79
N VAL A 698 18.97 3.27 19.56
CA VAL A 698 20.38 2.94 19.23
C VAL A 698 20.44 2.01 18.02
N VAL A 699 19.51 1.07 17.91
CA VAL A 699 19.41 0.18 16.74
C VAL A 699 19.10 0.98 15.48
N MET A 700 18.12 1.88 15.56
CA MET A 700 17.73 2.79 14.49
C MET A 700 18.90 3.66 14.04
N LEU A 701 19.56 4.37 14.97
CA LEU A 701 20.73 5.21 14.69
C LEU A 701 21.80 4.43 13.90
N ARG A 702 22.18 3.24 14.37
CA ARG A 702 23.20 2.41 13.71
C ARG A 702 22.76 1.94 12.33
N THR A 703 21.48 1.61 12.18
CA THR A 703 20.90 1.15 10.92
C THR A 703 20.86 2.29 9.90
N TYR A 704 20.44 3.48 10.32
CA TYR A 704 20.35 4.66 9.46
C TYR A 704 21.74 5.06 8.96
N LEU A 705 22.74 5.10 9.84
CA LEU A 705 24.13 5.37 9.46
C LEU A 705 24.65 4.36 8.43
N ALA A 706 24.40 3.07 8.65
CA ALA A 706 24.83 2.02 7.73
C ALA A 706 24.15 2.14 6.36
N LEU A 707 22.84 2.34 6.32
CA LEU A 707 22.07 2.46 5.08
C LEU A 707 22.46 3.72 4.29
N LEU A 708 22.50 4.89 4.94
CA LEU A 708 22.83 6.16 4.28
C LEU A 708 24.29 6.20 3.79
N GLY A 709 25.22 5.66 4.57
CA GLY A 709 26.64 5.60 4.18
C GLY A 709 26.92 4.55 3.11
N ALA A 710 26.23 3.40 3.13
CA ALA A 710 26.38 2.38 2.11
C ALA A 710 25.71 2.79 0.78
N SER A 711 24.54 3.44 0.84
CA SER A 711 23.88 3.95 -0.37
C SER A 711 24.69 5.05 -1.05
N GLN A 712 25.29 5.96 -0.27
CA GLN A 712 26.24 6.95 -0.82
C GLN A 712 27.41 6.27 -1.54
N LYS A 713 28.01 5.25 -0.92
CA LYS A 713 29.12 4.51 -1.55
C LYS A 713 28.68 3.86 -2.87
N ALA A 714 27.51 3.23 -2.89
CA ALA A 714 26.97 2.59 -4.09
C ALA A 714 26.66 3.62 -5.20
N TYR A 715 26.08 4.76 -4.83
CA TYR A 715 25.78 5.86 -5.73
C TYR A 715 27.04 6.42 -6.39
N ASP A 716 28.08 6.69 -5.60
CA ASP A 716 29.36 7.21 -6.10
C ASP A 716 30.09 6.20 -6.98
N ALA A 717 30.03 4.90 -6.63
CA ALA A 717 30.61 3.82 -7.42
C ALA A 717 29.94 3.67 -8.80
N ASP A 718 28.64 3.98 -8.91
CA ASP A 718 27.87 3.96 -10.16
C ASP A 718 27.95 5.30 -10.93
N GLY A 719 29.01 6.09 -10.71
CA GLY A 719 29.27 7.35 -11.42
C GLY A 719 28.59 8.58 -10.81
N GLY A 720 27.88 8.41 -9.69
CA GLY A 720 27.25 9.47 -8.92
C GLY A 720 26.35 10.38 -9.77
N LYS A 721 26.48 11.69 -9.57
CA LYS A 721 25.67 12.71 -10.25
C LYS A 721 25.81 12.71 -11.78
N LYS A 722 26.86 12.08 -12.33
CA LYS A 722 27.11 12.02 -13.78
C LYS A 722 26.24 10.96 -14.46
N THR A 723 25.73 9.99 -13.70
CA THR A 723 24.84 8.94 -14.19
C THR A 723 23.41 9.32 -13.86
N HIS A 724 22.63 9.70 -14.88
CA HIS A 724 21.23 10.11 -14.68
C HIS A 724 20.38 8.96 -14.12
N ASP A 725 20.56 7.75 -14.66
CA ASP A 725 19.82 6.54 -14.27
C ASP A 725 20.64 5.69 -13.28
N ASN A 726 21.13 6.32 -12.21
CA ASN A 726 21.93 5.65 -11.20
C ASN A 726 21.08 4.62 -10.43
N ALA A 727 21.54 3.36 -10.39
CA ALA A 727 20.76 2.28 -9.79
C ALA A 727 20.58 2.43 -8.26
N ALA A 728 21.42 3.22 -7.59
CA ALA A 728 21.34 3.48 -6.16
C ALA A 728 20.36 4.62 -5.80
N ASP A 729 19.88 5.40 -6.77
CA ASP A 729 19.00 6.56 -6.55
C ASP A 729 17.79 6.26 -5.65
N PRO A 730 17.04 5.13 -5.83
CA PRO A 730 15.92 4.77 -4.97
C PRO A 730 16.29 4.50 -3.49
N TYR A 731 17.57 4.24 -3.21
CA TYR A 731 18.10 4.00 -1.86
C TYR A 731 18.76 5.25 -1.25
N MET A 732 18.79 6.36 -1.99
CA MET A 732 19.35 7.61 -1.48
C MET A 732 18.42 8.29 -0.49
N THR A 733 17.11 8.08 -0.59
CA THR A 733 16.15 8.54 0.43
C THR A 733 15.87 7.43 1.44
N LEU A 734 16.05 7.73 2.73
CA LEU A 734 15.68 6.81 3.82
C LEU A 734 14.31 7.18 4.38
N LEU A 735 13.36 6.25 4.30
CA LEU A 735 12.02 6.41 4.86
C LEU A 735 11.84 5.63 6.17
N GLY A 736 11.53 6.33 7.25
CA GLY A 736 11.26 5.76 8.58
C GLY A 736 9.77 5.61 8.85
N TYR A 737 9.36 4.52 9.50
CA TYR A 737 7.99 4.29 9.93
C TYR A 737 7.94 4.04 11.44
N PHE A 738 6.97 4.65 12.12
CA PHE A 738 6.83 4.58 13.57
C PHE A 738 5.41 4.20 13.96
N ASN A 739 5.27 3.37 15.00
CA ASN A 739 3.97 2.94 15.52
C ASN A 739 3.27 4.04 16.32
N SER A 740 4.01 5.03 16.81
CA SER A 740 3.45 6.14 17.59
C SER A 740 4.15 7.47 17.34
N LEU A 741 3.39 8.56 17.48
CA LEU A 741 3.90 9.93 17.39
C LEU A 741 4.94 10.26 18.49
N ARG A 742 4.90 9.55 19.62
CA ARG A 742 5.88 9.70 20.70
C ARG A 742 7.24 9.14 20.30
N GLU A 743 7.26 7.95 19.71
CA GLU A 743 8.49 7.34 19.20
C GLU A 743 9.09 8.15 18.05
N LEU A 744 8.24 8.64 17.15
CA LEU A 744 8.65 9.51 16.05
C LEU A 744 9.36 10.77 16.54
N GLY A 745 8.76 11.51 17.48
CA GLY A 745 9.36 12.76 17.98
C GLY A 745 10.72 12.55 18.63
N GLY A 746 10.92 11.42 19.33
CA GLY A 746 12.21 11.06 19.91
C GLY A 746 13.24 10.56 18.89
N SER A 747 12.79 10.08 17.73
CA SER A 747 13.63 9.54 16.66
C SER A 747 14.06 10.62 15.67
N ARG A 748 13.18 11.57 15.38
CA ARG A 748 13.45 12.76 14.57
C ARG A 748 14.70 13.50 15.06
N ARG A 749 14.75 13.80 16.35
CA ARG A 749 15.87 14.50 16.99
C ARG A 749 17.21 13.75 16.87
N ILE A 750 17.17 12.41 16.91
CA ILE A 750 18.36 11.57 16.72
C ILE A 750 18.87 11.69 15.28
N VAL A 751 17.97 11.82 14.30
CA VAL A 751 18.38 12.03 12.90
C VAL A 751 19.00 13.41 12.71
N GLU A 752 18.29 14.45 13.19
CA GLU A 752 18.70 15.87 13.08
C GLU A 752 20.09 16.09 13.72
N ASP A 753 20.32 15.55 14.92
CA ASP A 753 21.56 15.77 15.68
C ASP A 753 22.61 14.67 15.42
N GLU A 754 22.32 13.43 15.79
CA GLU A 754 23.33 12.37 15.88
C GLU A 754 23.65 11.70 14.54
N VAL A 755 22.64 11.40 13.72
CA VAL A 755 22.86 10.77 12.40
C VAL A 755 23.63 11.75 11.51
N ASN A 756 23.15 12.99 11.41
CA ASN A 756 23.78 14.01 10.57
C ASN A 756 25.25 14.24 10.94
N THR A 757 25.52 14.43 12.23
CA THR A 757 26.89 14.65 12.71
C THR A 757 27.80 13.45 12.47
N ARG A 758 27.33 12.22 12.72
CA ARG A 758 28.17 11.02 12.60
C ARG A 758 28.39 10.57 11.16
N LEU A 759 27.52 10.94 10.21
CA LEU A 759 27.66 10.56 8.80
C LEU A 759 28.88 11.18 8.12
N THR A 760 29.29 12.38 8.52
CA THR A 760 30.40 13.12 7.89
C THR A 760 31.77 12.48 8.10
N GLY A 761 31.90 11.57 9.07
CA GLY A 761 33.10 10.76 9.33
C GLY A 761 32.86 9.25 9.29
N TYR A 762 31.70 8.79 8.80
CA TYR A 762 31.31 7.39 8.90
C TYR A 762 32.17 6.46 8.03
N ALA A 763 32.79 6.98 6.96
CA ALA A 763 33.75 6.24 6.12
C ALA A 763 35.00 5.78 6.89
N ASN A 764 35.34 6.43 8.01
CA ASN A 764 36.45 6.05 8.87
C ASN A 764 36.18 4.73 9.62
N ARG A 765 34.95 4.20 9.56
CA ARG A 765 34.56 2.89 10.10
C ARG A 765 35.09 1.75 9.22
N LYS A 766 36.41 1.60 9.18
CA LYS A 766 37.14 0.55 8.46
C LYS A 766 38.14 -0.16 9.38
N ARG A 767 38.61 -1.34 8.98
CA ARG A 767 39.66 -2.05 9.74
C ARG A 767 40.99 -1.32 9.59
N ILE A 768 41.87 -1.42 10.58
CA ILE A 768 43.24 -0.91 10.49
C ILE A 768 43.93 -1.54 9.26
N GLY A 769 44.57 -0.72 8.43
CA GLY A 769 45.20 -1.13 7.17
C GLY A 769 44.23 -1.33 5.99
N GLN A 770 42.91 -1.21 6.18
CA GLN A 770 41.94 -1.30 5.10
C GLN A 770 41.88 0.03 4.34
N LYS A 771 42.23 0.02 3.05
CA LYS A 771 42.18 1.21 2.19
C LYS A 771 40.75 1.71 2.01
N GLU A 772 39.84 0.81 1.61
CA GLU A 772 38.43 1.11 1.36
C GLU A 772 37.49 0.41 2.35
N GLY A 773 36.65 1.18 3.04
CA GLY A 773 35.60 0.68 3.95
C GLY A 773 34.30 0.31 3.23
N LEU A 774 33.27 -0.09 3.99
CA LEU A 774 31.94 -0.41 3.45
C LEU A 774 31.04 0.82 3.26
N PHE A 775 31.44 1.97 3.79
CA PHE A 775 30.62 3.18 3.86
C PHE A 775 31.37 4.38 3.29
N ALA A 776 30.63 5.33 2.74
CA ALA A 776 31.10 6.66 2.39
C ALA A 776 30.60 7.70 3.40
N ASN A 777 31.26 8.86 3.45
CA ASN A 777 30.77 10.02 4.20
C ASN A 777 29.60 10.63 3.45
N ARG A 778 28.60 11.11 4.19
CA ARG A 778 27.42 11.76 3.60
C ARG A 778 27.04 12.98 4.42
N THR A 779 26.58 14.03 3.75
CA THR A 779 25.93 15.17 4.39
C THR A 779 24.45 15.12 4.04
N ILE A 780 23.60 15.21 5.04
CA ILE A 780 22.15 15.23 4.87
C ILE A 780 21.58 16.57 5.31
N THR A 781 20.40 16.90 4.79
CA THR A 781 19.66 18.09 5.21
C THR A 781 19.32 18.00 6.70
N TYR A 782 19.44 19.11 7.43
CA TYR A 782 19.18 19.14 8.87
C TYR A 782 17.71 18.85 9.19
N GLU A 783 16.77 19.50 8.51
CA GLU A 783 15.35 19.26 8.72
C GLU A 783 14.91 17.94 8.08
N VAL A 784 14.35 17.06 8.89
CA VAL A 784 13.75 15.80 8.43
C VAL A 784 12.33 16.08 7.92
N VAL A 785 12.00 15.53 6.75
CA VAL A 785 10.67 15.64 6.16
C VAL A 785 9.70 14.75 6.95
N GLU A 786 8.60 15.31 7.46
CA GLU A 786 7.59 14.58 8.22
C GLU A 786 6.30 14.43 7.40
N LEU A 787 5.77 13.20 7.32
CA LEU A 787 4.57 12.86 6.54
C LEU A 787 3.36 12.53 7.43
N THR A 788 3.39 12.93 8.71
CA THR A 788 2.34 12.61 9.68
C THR A 788 1.15 13.55 9.63
N SER A 789 0.08 13.21 10.35
CA SER A 789 -1.10 14.06 10.52
C SER A 789 -0.87 15.36 11.29
N ARG A 790 0.30 15.57 11.89
CA ARG A 790 0.69 16.84 12.54
C ARG A 790 1.07 17.92 11.53
N VAL A 791 1.48 17.51 10.33
CA VAL A 791 1.98 18.40 9.30
C VAL A 791 0.82 18.96 8.48
N PRO A 792 0.76 20.29 8.22
CA PRO A 792 -0.24 20.88 7.36
C PRO A 792 -0.29 20.23 5.97
N THR A 793 -1.49 20.08 5.41
CA THR A 793 -1.75 19.41 4.13
C THR A 793 -0.89 19.93 2.96
N ASN A 794 -0.61 21.22 2.92
CA ASN A 794 0.25 21.84 1.89
C ASN A 794 1.73 21.42 2.04
N GLN A 795 2.25 21.34 3.27
CA GLN A 795 3.61 20.87 3.50
C GLN A 795 3.78 19.39 3.14
N VAL A 796 2.73 18.58 3.39
CA VAL A 796 2.69 17.18 2.94
C VAL A 796 2.71 17.07 1.41
N SER A 797 1.96 17.93 0.70
CA SER A 797 1.97 17.98 -0.77
C SER A 797 3.38 18.27 -1.31
N GLU A 798 4.01 19.30 -0.75
CA GLU A 798 5.38 19.69 -1.10
C GLU A 798 6.40 18.58 -0.81
N ALA A 799 6.34 17.95 0.37
CA ALA A 799 7.18 16.82 0.72
C ALA A 799 7.09 15.67 -0.30
N LYS A 800 5.90 15.38 -0.82
CA LYS A 800 5.71 14.35 -1.84
C LYS A 800 6.29 14.74 -3.20
N ARG A 801 6.22 16.02 -3.57
CA ARG A 801 6.91 16.54 -4.77
C ARG A 801 8.41 16.32 -4.66
N GLN A 802 8.98 16.63 -3.50
CA GLN A 802 10.40 16.44 -3.22
C GLN A 802 10.82 14.96 -3.20
N LEU A 803 9.96 14.07 -2.71
CA LEU A 803 10.21 12.61 -2.76
C LEU A 803 10.17 12.02 -4.18
N ALA A 804 9.59 12.73 -5.15
CA ALA A 804 9.51 12.29 -6.54
C ALA A 804 10.70 12.78 -7.40
N VAL A 805 11.56 13.67 -6.88
CA VAL A 805 12.72 14.15 -7.64
C VAL A 805 13.92 13.20 -7.46
N PRO A 806 14.74 13.02 -8.51
CA PRO A 806 15.99 12.27 -8.40
C PRO A 806 16.95 12.87 -7.37
N PHE A 807 17.83 12.05 -6.79
CA PHE A 807 18.78 12.48 -5.77
C PHE A 807 19.78 13.56 -6.24
N HIS A 808 20.02 13.66 -7.55
CA HIS A 808 20.93 14.68 -8.09
C HIS A 808 20.35 16.11 -8.09
N GLU A 809 19.04 16.25 -7.86
CA GLU A 809 18.34 17.53 -7.82
C GLU A 809 18.54 18.30 -6.50
N LYS A 810 18.21 19.59 -6.52
CA LYS A 810 18.34 20.46 -5.32
C LYS A 810 17.28 20.17 -4.27
N ASP A 811 16.05 19.91 -4.70
CA ASP A 811 14.87 19.71 -3.84
C ASP A 811 14.75 18.26 -3.32
N ARG A 812 15.86 17.51 -3.27
CA ARG A 812 15.87 16.10 -2.87
C ARG A 812 15.56 15.91 -1.39
N VAL A 813 15.06 14.73 -1.04
CA VAL A 813 14.85 14.32 0.36
C VAL A 813 15.89 13.28 0.76
N ASP A 814 16.67 13.58 1.79
CA ASP A 814 17.61 12.60 2.37
C ASP A 814 16.90 11.62 3.30
N VAL A 815 16.07 12.13 4.20
CA VAL A 815 15.34 11.34 5.21
C VAL A 815 13.91 11.86 5.35
N ALA A 816 12.95 10.93 5.34
CA ALA A 816 11.54 11.20 5.64
C ALA A 816 11.02 10.26 6.74
N ILE A 817 10.06 10.73 7.55
CA ILE A 817 9.49 10.00 8.71
C ILE A 817 7.98 10.11 8.86
#